data_AF-A0A1T4W9N3-F1
#
_entry.id   AF-A0A1T4W9N3-F1
#
_cell.length_a   1.000
_cell.length_b   1.000
_cell.length_c   1.000
_cell.angle_alpha   90.00
_cell.angle_beta   90.00
_cell.angle_gamma   90.00
#
_symmetry.space_group_name_H-M   'P 1'
#
loop_
_entity.id
_entity.type
_entity.pdbx_description
1 polymer ?
#
loop_
_entity_poly.entity_id
_entity_poly.type
_entity_poly.pdbx_seq_one_letter_code
_entity_poly.pdbx_strand_id
1 'polypeptide(L)'
;MRPLASFGGWTGRYLHVDLNRQKCREYPLPMDARLHWLGGRGLGAFFLSPCASLAWDHPDMPISFCAGPLTGTTVPGTGSVHITTRSPLTGAVGHAAAGGRFGQELKQAGWDAVVITGHSPHPCGLEIRDQEARLVPAHTLARSPASHIFTALEEFGSTACIGQAAVNGCAFASILVDRHHAAQRTGLGRPLAVKRLQYIAIRGTQAVPCADPEGLERAKRDITRLIMASPALMGRYGLHRYGEAALFDPVHARHAAAVQHFRATCFSGRSGCNGPALGRSYRSHKHDCASCPVGCTRVVPALEDQSGFSLPGFHALNHFTALLGNADLDAAVHAHRQCMEWGMDPVSAGATLACLAELRGQDIAPDELLELLQAMALGTTPLCHGAEALARHAGRPEIAMTVKGLELPGLDPRGSYGFALACAVSTRGGCAEGALPLSHEILRKPAPTDRHSFAGKARMVKLAEDHIAALESLGVCRRLFFGPGLEEYARAMRAVTGLDTEQASALALARCGEQVVLEERRINAANGFTAVHDDLPSRFFTPKHKGKQTAGQTSAPDPLSRRAFLAARERYYQIRGLDRQGRPLDGRHSPPPHAPLPQSACPDAGPLQDALMRCETRLVRTGLVHAGQPPLLAALDNTLVWNRTEPHEAGQRAILESILTASGASALTLVRPAFPYAPLLDLLGREALADQGSDPARITPRDCETRTFLHDIPVCATLHPNLAKTALADRKSCVIPGLGVLALGSMVPEQALVSISSTCFALFVLFASQLLQSDPADISQKRLALYQRLRKHAHPDTEPAKPHPTPEHGPFADRAAALAAMTEAGRAVVEHGLVDSSFGNVSCLCSESSGQTMLISQTGSFLDQLEDCVDACPLDGSSTEGMTASSECLAHERTYALDPRIRTILHGHPPFSVILSMRCNEPDAPTCDVGRAGECHLRCPKERFLDIPGPCAVPIIPGEVGTGPTGLCQTLPHALTKYGVAVVHGHGVFAVGDTDFAHPFQLLQETETACARAFFEHMDQRLQHG
;
A
#
# COMPACT_ATOMS: atom_id res chain seq x y z
N MET A 1 -31.09 -24.93 -1.74
CA MET A 1 -29.62 -25.13 -1.85
C MET A 1 -29.31 -25.45 -3.30
N ARG A 2 -28.41 -24.70 -3.94
CA ARG A 2 -28.02 -24.99 -5.33
C ARG A 2 -27.04 -26.18 -5.36
N PRO A 3 -27.08 -27.06 -6.38
CA PRO A 3 -26.21 -28.24 -6.47
C PRO A 3 -24.72 -27.88 -6.61
N LEU A 4 -23.82 -28.80 -6.23
CA LEU A 4 -22.35 -28.65 -6.21
C LEU A 4 -21.69 -28.06 -7.49
N ALA A 5 -22.37 -28.17 -8.64
CA ALA A 5 -21.95 -27.63 -9.93
C ALA A 5 -22.33 -26.15 -10.15
N SER A 6 -22.94 -25.46 -9.16
CA SER A 6 -23.56 -24.15 -9.36
C SER A 6 -22.72 -22.92 -8.96
N PHE A 7 -21.55 -23.11 -8.35
CA PHE A 7 -20.69 -22.00 -7.92
C PHE A 7 -19.54 -21.84 -8.90
N GLY A 8 -19.44 -20.65 -9.51
CA GLY A 8 -18.36 -20.33 -10.45
C GLY A 8 -17.02 -20.11 -9.75
N GLY A 9 -15.97 -19.78 -10.51
CA GLY A 9 -14.62 -19.61 -9.99
C GLY A 9 -13.91 -20.94 -9.72
N TRP A 10 -14.43 -21.79 -8.83
CA TRP A 10 -13.85 -23.10 -8.51
C TRP A 10 -14.11 -24.15 -9.59
N THR A 11 -13.14 -25.03 -9.83
CA THR A 11 -13.38 -26.24 -10.64
C THR A 11 -13.97 -27.37 -9.79
N GLY A 12 -13.83 -27.26 -8.46
CA GLY A 12 -14.39 -28.19 -7.47
C GLY A 12 -13.59 -29.47 -7.32
N ARG A 13 -12.36 -29.52 -7.84
CA ARG A 13 -11.54 -30.73 -7.94
C ARG A 13 -10.06 -30.41 -7.80
N TYR A 14 -9.30 -31.36 -7.25
CA TYR A 14 -7.84 -31.27 -7.18
C TYR A 14 -7.18 -32.56 -7.68
N LEU A 15 -5.96 -32.45 -8.18
CA LEU A 15 -5.14 -33.55 -8.65
C LEU A 15 -4.19 -33.99 -7.54
N HIS A 16 -4.30 -35.24 -7.10
CA HIS A 16 -3.33 -35.86 -6.18
C HIS A 16 -2.35 -36.73 -6.97
N VAL A 17 -1.06 -36.47 -6.78
CA VAL A 17 0.04 -37.19 -7.43
C VAL A 17 0.80 -37.97 -6.37
N ASP A 18 0.65 -39.28 -6.39
CA ASP A 18 1.38 -40.22 -5.54
C ASP A 18 2.59 -40.76 -6.31
N LEU A 19 3.77 -40.23 -5.99
CA LEU A 19 5.03 -40.60 -6.63
C LEU A 19 5.54 -41.98 -6.22
N ASN A 20 5.15 -42.49 -5.04
CA ASN A 20 5.50 -43.86 -4.64
C ASN A 20 4.80 -44.88 -5.55
N ARG A 21 3.51 -44.62 -5.83
CA ARG A 21 2.68 -45.49 -6.68
C ARG A 21 2.71 -45.13 -8.16
N GLN A 22 3.36 -44.02 -8.52
CA GLN A 22 3.35 -43.44 -9.86
C GLN A 22 1.92 -43.24 -10.40
N LYS A 23 1.03 -42.71 -9.57
CA LYS A 23 -0.40 -42.52 -9.92
C LYS A 23 -0.82 -41.07 -9.77
N CYS A 24 -1.53 -40.57 -10.78
CA CYS A 24 -2.25 -39.30 -10.75
C CYS A 24 -3.74 -39.60 -10.59
N ARG A 25 -4.40 -39.00 -9.59
CA ARG A 25 -5.82 -39.22 -9.30
C ARG A 25 -6.54 -37.92 -9.01
N GLU A 26 -7.73 -37.80 -9.57
CA GLU A 26 -8.68 -36.74 -9.27
C GLU A 26 -9.39 -37.00 -7.94
N TYR A 27 -9.59 -35.93 -7.16
CA TYR A 27 -10.46 -35.94 -6.00
C TYR A 27 -11.36 -34.70 -5.97
N PRO A 28 -12.60 -34.83 -5.46
CA PRO A 28 -13.46 -33.68 -5.26
C PRO A 28 -12.91 -32.78 -4.15
N LEU A 29 -12.97 -31.47 -4.37
CA LEU A 29 -12.64 -30.47 -3.35
C LEU A 29 -13.88 -30.21 -2.47
N PRO A 30 -13.82 -30.49 -1.16
CA PRO A 30 -14.96 -30.31 -0.26
C PRO A 30 -15.52 -28.88 -0.30
N MET A 31 -16.84 -28.74 -0.14
CA MET A 31 -17.45 -27.41 -0.12
C MET A 31 -16.97 -26.57 1.07
N ASP A 32 -16.79 -27.19 2.23
CA ASP A 32 -16.27 -26.50 3.41
C ASP A 32 -14.85 -25.96 3.18
N ALA A 33 -14.02 -26.69 2.40
CA ALA A 33 -12.71 -26.21 2.00
C ALA A 33 -12.83 -24.94 1.14
N ARG A 34 -13.74 -24.95 0.16
CA ARG A 34 -13.99 -23.81 -0.73
C ARG A 34 -14.54 -22.58 0.00
N LEU A 35 -15.43 -22.75 0.98
CA LEU A 35 -16.00 -21.60 1.71
C LEU A 35 -15.04 -21.01 2.75
N HIS A 36 -14.33 -21.86 3.50
CA HIS A 36 -13.54 -21.41 4.66
C HIS A 36 -12.07 -21.12 4.33
N TRP A 37 -11.54 -21.73 3.26
CA TRP A 37 -10.15 -21.57 2.85
C TRP A 37 -10.00 -20.92 1.48
N LEU A 38 -11.10 -20.77 0.74
CA LEU A 38 -11.17 -20.20 -0.60
C LEU A 38 -10.32 -20.96 -1.62
N GLY A 39 -9.03 -20.69 -1.66
CA GLY A 39 -8.09 -21.13 -2.69
C GLY A 39 -6.65 -20.86 -2.26
N GLY A 40 -5.71 -20.92 -3.20
CA GLY A 40 -4.36 -20.37 -3.06
C GLY A 40 -3.70 -20.71 -1.71
N ARG A 41 -3.31 -19.68 -0.95
CA ARG A 41 -2.67 -19.86 0.37
C ARG A 41 -3.52 -20.63 1.36
N GLY A 42 -4.82 -20.37 1.43
CA GLY A 42 -5.72 -21.08 2.33
C GLY A 42 -5.83 -22.57 2.02
N LEU A 43 -5.95 -22.97 0.75
CA LEU A 43 -5.90 -24.38 0.39
C LEU A 43 -4.54 -25.03 0.68
N GLY A 44 -3.44 -24.27 0.54
CA GLY A 44 -2.12 -24.72 0.96
C GLY A 44 -2.05 -25.08 2.45
N ALA A 45 -2.61 -24.23 3.31
CA ALA A 45 -2.71 -24.50 4.75
C ALA A 45 -3.62 -25.71 5.05
N PHE A 46 -4.75 -25.81 4.36
CA PHE A 46 -5.68 -26.94 4.48
C PHE A 46 -5.01 -28.29 4.16
N PHE A 47 -4.23 -28.38 3.08
CA PHE A 47 -3.54 -29.63 2.72
C PHE A 47 -2.35 -29.94 3.65
N LEU A 48 -1.69 -28.92 4.20
CA LEU A 48 -0.54 -29.12 5.09
C LEU A 48 -0.95 -29.51 6.52
N SER A 49 -2.08 -29.00 7.02
CA SER A 49 -2.51 -29.16 8.41
C SER A 49 -2.52 -30.62 8.92
N PRO A 50 -3.09 -31.61 8.18
CA PRO A 50 -3.09 -33.00 8.64
C PRO A 50 -1.68 -33.63 8.75
N CYS A 51 -0.70 -33.06 8.05
CA CYS A 51 0.67 -33.54 7.99
C CYS A 51 1.64 -32.69 8.82
N ALA A 52 1.14 -31.78 9.65
CA ALA A 52 1.94 -30.75 10.31
C ALA A 52 3.15 -31.29 11.10
N SER A 53 3.00 -32.43 11.78
CA SER A 53 4.05 -33.02 12.62
C SER A 53 5.07 -33.87 11.85
N LEU A 54 4.83 -34.16 10.57
CA LEU A 54 5.75 -34.96 9.76
C LEU A 54 7.02 -34.16 9.45
N ALA A 55 8.18 -34.84 9.36
CA ALA A 55 9.41 -34.21 8.89
C ALA A 55 9.22 -33.61 7.49
N TRP A 56 9.95 -32.54 7.16
CA TRP A 56 9.76 -31.82 5.89
C TRP A 56 10.03 -32.68 4.65
N ASP A 57 10.90 -33.68 4.79
CA ASP A 57 11.32 -34.64 3.76
C ASP A 57 10.55 -35.97 3.84
N HIS A 58 9.55 -36.07 4.72
CA HIS A 58 8.73 -37.27 4.83
C HIS A 58 7.99 -37.53 3.51
N PRO A 59 7.85 -38.80 3.05
CA PRO A 59 7.14 -39.11 1.81
C PRO A 59 5.71 -38.56 1.81
N ASP A 60 4.99 -38.67 2.93
CA ASP A 60 3.62 -38.18 3.06
C ASP A 60 3.51 -36.66 3.32
N MET A 61 4.64 -35.95 3.51
CA MET A 61 4.60 -34.49 3.57
C MET A 61 4.18 -33.95 2.20
N PRO A 62 3.05 -33.23 2.09
CA PRO A 62 2.60 -32.72 0.82
C PRO A 62 3.40 -31.50 0.39
N ILE A 63 3.59 -31.36 -0.92
CA ILE A 63 3.80 -30.05 -1.54
C ILE A 63 2.62 -29.77 -2.47
N SER A 64 1.95 -28.65 -2.24
CA SER A 64 0.72 -28.30 -2.96
C SER A 64 0.92 -27.04 -3.79
N PHE A 65 0.41 -27.05 -5.02
CA PHE A 65 0.29 -25.91 -5.92
C PHE A 65 -1.20 -25.55 -6.01
N CYS A 66 -1.59 -24.43 -5.43
CA CYS A 66 -3.01 -24.06 -5.30
C CYS A 66 -3.30 -22.75 -6.05
N ALA A 67 -4.39 -22.76 -6.83
CA ALA A 67 -4.92 -21.56 -7.48
C ALA A 67 -6.10 -20.98 -6.67
N GLY A 68 -6.40 -19.71 -6.88
CA GLY A 68 -7.53 -19.04 -6.25
C GLY A 68 -8.83 -19.15 -7.05
N PRO A 69 -10.00 -18.87 -6.44
CA PRO A 69 -11.27 -18.79 -7.15
C PRO A 69 -11.33 -17.68 -8.21
N LEU A 70 -10.54 -16.60 -8.07
CA LEU A 70 -10.48 -15.53 -9.09
C LEU A 70 -9.41 -15.80 -10.17
N THR A 71 -8.59 -16.85 -10.00
CA THR A 71 -7.54 -17.19 -10.95
C THR A 71 -8.11 -17.68 -12.28
N GLY A 72 -7.53 -17.22 -13.38
CA GLY A 72 -8.01 -17.50 -14.74
C GLY A 72 -9.23 -16.68 -15.19
N THR A 73 -9.68 -15.73 -14.36
CA THR A 73 -10.71 -14.73 -14.74
C THR A 73 -10.06 -13.46 -15.31
N THR A 74 -10.89 -12.50 -15.74
CA THR A 74 -10.44 -11.18 -16.22
C THR A 74 -10.15 -10.18 -15.10
N VAL A 75 -10.25 -10.58 -13.84
CA VAL A 75 -9.94 -9.70 -12.70
C VAL A 75 -8.44 -9.38 -12.70
N PRO A 76 -8.04 -8.11 -12.53
CA PRO A 76 -6.64 -7.73 -12.56
C PRO A 76 -5.77 -8.46 -11.52
N GLY A 77 -4.63 -9.00 -11.97
CA GLY A 77 -3.58 -9.57 -11.12
C GLY A 77 -3.93 -10.88 -10.42
N THR A 78 -4.82 -11.69 -10.96
CA THR A 78 -5.24 -12.98 -10.39
C THR A 78 -4.49 -14.20 -10.95
N GLY A 79 -3.34 -14.01 -11.58
CA GLY A 79 -2.56 -15.08 -12.22
C GLY A 79 -1.71 -15.95 -11.28
N SER A 80 -1.64 -15.63 -9.99
CA SER A 80 -0.68 -16.26 -9.07
C SER A 80 -1.05 -17.69 -8.70
N VAL A 81 -0.03 -18.55 -8.60
CA VAL A 81 -0.12 -19.86 -7.93
C VAL A 81 0.56 -19.79 -6.58
N HIS A 82 -0.04 -20.40 -5.57
CA HIS A 82 0.55 -20.48 -4.23
C HIS A 82 1.10 -21.87 -3.95
N ILE A 83 2.36 -21.94 -3.54
CA ILE A 83 3.06 -23.20 -3.25
C ILE A 83 3.26 -23.29 -1.75
N THR A 84 2.95 -24.46 -1.16
CA THR A 84 2.98 -24.65 0.29
C THR A 84 3.47 -26.04 0.66
N THR A 85 4.33 -26.12 1.67
CA THR A 85 4.84 -27.34 2.30
C THR A 85 5.52 -26.98 3.64
N ARG A 86 6.24 -27.91 4.27
CA ARG A 86 7.11 -27.62 5.41
C ARG A 86 8.49 -27.17 4.91
N SER A 87 8.99 -26.05 5.43
CA SER A 87 10.27 -25.49 4.99
C SER A 87 11.45 -26.36 5.44
N PRO A 88 12.34 -26.78 4.52
CA PRO A 88 13.62 -27.43 4.88
C PRO A 88 14.61 -26.48 5.56
N LEU A 89 14.52 -25.17 5.29
CA LEU A 89 15.43 -24.17 5.85
C LEU A 89 15.04 -23.81 7.29
N THR A 90 13.75 -23.54 7.52
CA THR A 90 13.29 -23.03 8.81
C THR A 90 12.71 -24.10 9.71
N GLY A 91 12.20 -25.19 9.14
CA GLY A 91 11.40 -26.19 9.86
C GLY A 91 9.96 -25.74 10.16
N ALA A 92 9.61 -24.48 9.88
CA ALA A 92 8.27 -23.90 9.99
C ALA A 92 7.43 -24.19 8.73
N VAL A 93 6.22 -23.64 8.66
CA VAL A 93 5.48 -23.58 7.40
C VAL A 93 6.28 -22.82 6.34
N GLY A 94 6.43 -23.43 5.16
CA GLY A 94 7.07 -22.83 3.99
C GLY A 94 6.02 -22.55 2.94
N HIS A 95 5.88 -21.28 2.55
CA HIS A 95 4.94 -20.91 1.51
C HIS A 95 5.39 -19.70 0.70
N ALA A 96 5.04 -19.67 -0.58
CA ALA A 96 5.32 -18.56 -1.48
C ALA A 96 4.31 -18.49 -2.63
N ALA A 97 3.98 -17.28 -3.06
CA ALA A 97 3.25 -17.04 -4.29
C ALA A 97 4.24 -16.88 -5.46
N ALA A 98 3.96 -17.52 -6.59
CA ALA A 98 4.65 -17.29 -7.86
C ALA A 98 3.73 -16.58 -8.85
N GLY A 99 4.30 -15.65 -9.62
CA GLY A 99 3.62 -15.01 -10.75
C GLY A 99 3.58 -15.91 -12.00
N GLY A 100 3.44 -15.29 -13.16
CA GLY A 100 3.38 -15.99 -14.45
C GLY A 100 1.95 -16.40 -14.84
N ARG A 101 1.85 -17.54 -15.52
CA ARG A 101 0.60 -18.13 -16.06
C ARG A 101 0.23 -19.46 -15.41
N PHE A 102 1.10 -20.04 -14.58
CA PHE A 102 0.89 -21.37 -13.99
C PHE A 102 -0.46 -21.52 -13.28
N GLY A 103 -0.87 -20.54 -12.47
CA GLY A 103 -2.16 -20.57 -11.79
C GLY A 103 -3.33 -20.55 -12.78
N GLN A 104 -3.24 -19.74 -13.83
CA GLN A 104 -4.25 -19.69 -14.89
C GLN A 104 -4.33 -21.03 -15.64
N GLU A 105 -3.20 -21.56 -16.13
CA GLU A 105 -3.14 -22.83 -16.85
C GLU A 105 -3.69 -23.99 -16.02
N LEU A 106 -3.39 -24.00 -14.71
CA LEU A 106 -3.93 -25.00 -13.77
C LEU A 106 -5.46 -24.96 -13.70
N LYS A 107 -6.04 -23.76 -13.60
CA LYS A 107 -7.50 -23.56 -13.58
C LYS A 107 -8.14 -23.93 -14.91
N GLN A 108 -7.53 -23.52 -16.01
CA GLN A 108 -7.99 -23.83 -17.37
C GLN A 108 -7.86 -25.33 -17.69
N ALA A 109 -6.97 -26.05 -17.00
CA ALA A 109 -6.86 -27.50 -17.09
C ALA A 109 -7.94 -28.23 -16.26
N GLY A 110 -8.71 -27.50 -15.43
CA GLY A 110 -9.82 -28.04 -14.65
C GLY A 110 -9.50 -28.35 -13.19
N TRP A 111 -8.39 -27.84 -12.65
CA TRP A 111 -7.92 -28.15 -11.30
C TRP A 111 -7.85 -26.89 -10.42
N ASP A 112 -8.29 -26.99 -9.17
CA ASP A 112 -8.09 -25.95 -8.14
C ASP A 112 -6.71 -26.09 -7.47
N ALA A 113 -6.16 -27.31 -7.41
CA ALA A 113 -4.85 -27.60 -6.85
C ALA A 113 -4.20 -28.86 -7.43
N VAL A 114 -2.88 -28.93 -7.35
CA VAL A 114 -2.07 -30.16 -7.49
C VAL A 114 -1.39 -30.44 -6.15
N VAL A 115 -1.58 -31.63 -5.58
CA VAL A 115 -1.00 -32.06 -4.31
C VAL A 115 -0.09 -33.24 -4.56
N ILE A 116 1.17 -33.15 -4.15
CA ILE A 116 2.20 -34.15 -4.47
C ILE A 116 2.71 -34.81 -3.18
N THR A 117 2.69 -36.14 -3.15
CA THR A 117 3.22 -36.97 -2.05
C THR A 117 4.06 -38.12 -2.60
N GLY A 118 4.79 -38.81 -1.73
CA GLY A 118 5.68 -39.92 -2.07
C GLY A 118 7.02 -39.48 -2.68
N HIS A 119 7.86 -40.47 -3.00
CA HIS A 119 9.16 -40.33 -3.66
C HIS A 119 9.17 -41.15 -4.95
N SER A 120 9.55 -40.52 -6.06
CA SER A 120 9.74 -41.26 -7.31
C SER A 120 11.02 -42.10 -7.24
N PRO A 121 11.05 -43.34 -7.77
CA PRO A 121 12.28 -44.16 -7.82
C PRO A 121 13.35 -43.53 -8.73
N HIS A 122 12.95 -42.71 -9.71
CA HIS A 122 13.85 -42.04 -10.65
C HIS A 122 13.41 -40.57 -10.87
N PRO A 123 14.31 -39.67 -11.31
CA PRO A 123 13.92 -38.33 -11.70
C PRO A 123 12.79 -38.33 -12.73
N CYS A 124 11.70 -37.62 -12.43
CA CYS A 124 10.50 -37.55 -13.26
C CYS A 124 10.01 -36.11 -13.43
N GLY A 125 9.15 -35.89 -14.41
CA GLY A 125 8.35 -34.69 -14.60
C GLY A 125 6.87 -35.03 -14.54
N LEU A 126 6.03 -34.03 -14.25
CA LEU A 126 4.58 -34.12 -14.31
C LEU A 126 4.08 -33.27 -15.47
N GLU A 127 3.46 -33.91 -16.46
CA GLU A 127 2.87 -33.23 -17.61
C GLU A 127 1.35 -33.29 -17.51
N ILE A 128 0.70 -32.13 -17.60
CA ILE A 128 -0.76 -31.98 -17.51
C ILE A 128 -1.26 -31.31 -18.79
N ARG A 129 -2.19 -31.97 -19.48
CA ARG A 129 -2.92 -31.42 -20.63
C ARG A 129 -4.41 -31.56 -20.35
N ASP A 130 -5.04 -30.44 -20.02
CA ASP A 130 -6.40 -30.40 -19.50
C ASP A 130 -6.59 -31.40 -18.33
N GLN A 131 -7.49 -32.39 -18.49
CA GLN A 131 -7.79 -33.37 -17.45
C GLN A 131 -6.87 -34.62 -17.49
N GLU A 132 -5.90 -34.66 -18.41
CA GLU A 132 -4.93 -35.74 -18.50
C GLU A 132 -3.62 -35.36 -17.82
N ALA A 133 -3.22 -36.15 -16.81
CA ALA A 133 -1.96 -35.96 -16.09
C ALA A 133 -1.11 -37.23 -16.14
N ARG A 134 0.17 -37.09 -16.51
CA ARG A 134 1.12 -38.20 -16.64
C ARG A 134 2.46 -37.87 -15.99
N LEU A 135 3.06 -38.89 -15.36
CA LEU A 135 4.45 -38.83 -14.91
C LEU A 135 5.35 -39.35 -16.02
N VAL A 136 6.39 -38.58 -16.35
CA VAL A 136 7.34 -38.90 -17.43
C VAL A 136 8.78 -38.97 -16.89
N PRO A 137 9.64 -39.85 -17.41
CA PRO A 137 11.06 -39.86 -17.05
C PRO A 137 11.75 -38.53 -17.40
N ALA A 138 12.55 -37.98 -16.50
CA ALA A 138 13.18 -36.67 -16.65
C ALA A 138 14.70 -36.68 -16.39
N HIS A 139 15.38 -37.82 -16.63
CA HIS A 139 16.80 -38.00 -16.34
C HIS A 139 17.71 -36.92 -16.95
N THR A 140 17.49 -36.56 -18.21
CA THR A 140 18.28 -35.54 -18.93
C THR A 140 17.99 -34.14 -18.40
N LEU A 141 16.71 -33.82 -18.19
CA LEU A 141 16.29 -32.51 -17.69
C LEU A 141 16.69 -32.28 -16.23
N ALA A 142 16.79 -33.34 -15.42
CA ALA A 142 17.24 -33.27 -14.04
C ALA A 142 18.72 -32.87 -13.85
N ARG A 143 19.50 -32.84 -14.94
CA ARG A 143 20.90 -32.38 -14.96
C ARG A 143 21.07 -31.08 -15.76
N SER A 144 19.96 -30.52 -16.25
CA SER A 144 19.97 -29.36 -17.13
C SER A 144 19.80 -28.06 -16.33
N PRO A 145 20.36 -26.95 -16.81
CA PRO A 145 20.05 -25.62 -16.28
C PRO A 145 18.56 -25.31 -16.43
N ALA A 146 18.03 -24.41 -15.58
CA ALA A 146 16.60 -24.08 -15.62
C ALA A 146 16.16 -23.51 -16.98
N SER A 147 16.99 -22.68 -17.61
CA SER A 147 16.72 -22.12 -18.95
C SER A 147 16.44 -23.20 -19.99
N HIS A 148 17.23 -24.28 -19.99
CA HIS A 148 17.08 -25.40 -20.89
C HIS A 148 15.81 -26.21 -20.60
N ILE A 149 15.43 -26.38 -19.33
CA ILE A 149 14.16 -27.03 -18.95
C ILE A 149 12.97 -26.25 -19.52
N PHE A 150 12.98 -24.91 -19.40
CA PHE A 150 11.91 -24.08 -19.95
C PHE A 150 11.85 -24.16 -21.48
N THR A 151 12.99 -24.15 -22.16
CA THR A 151 13.03 -24.29 -23.63
C THR A 151 12.54 -25.66 -24.08
N ALA A 152 12.91 -26.73 -23.38
CA ALA A 152 12.46 -28.10 -23.71
C ALA A 152 10.95 -28.33 -23.52
N LEU A 153 10.29 -27.48 -22.72
CA LEU A 153 8.87 -27.58 -22.37
C LEU A 153 8.04 -26.41 -22.90
N GLU A 154 8.56 -25.68 -23.89
CA GLU A 154 7.92 -24.47 -24.46
C GLU A 154 6.56 -24.73 -25.11
N GLU A 155 6.26 -25.99 -25.47
CA GLU A 155 4.97 -26.39 -26.05
C GLU A 155 3.82 -26.38 -25.03
N PHE A 156 4.13 -26.36 -23.73
CA PHE A 156 3.16 -26.21 -22.65
C PHE A 156 2.82 -24.73 -22.42
N GLY A 157 1.66 -24.46 -21.82
CA GLY A 157 1.24 -23.08 -21.53
C GLY A 157 2.03 -22.44 -20.39
N SER A 158 2.43 -23.26 -19.41
CA SER A 158 3.26 -22.84 -18.27
C SER A 158 4.05 -24.00 -17.69
N THR A 159 5.20 -23.70 -17.10
CA THR A 159 6.06 -24.68 -16.43
C THR A 159 6.55 -24.15 -15.08
N ALA A 160 6.54 -25.01 -14.07
CA ALA A 160 7.25 -24.84 -12.81
C ALA A 160 8.37 -25.89 -12.71
N CYS A 161 9.60 -25.49 -12.37
CA CYS A 161 10.73 -26.42 -12.27
C CYS A 161 11.67 -26.07 -11.12
N ILE A 162 12.49 -27.04 -10.72
CA ILE A 162 13.62 -26.80 -9.83
C ILE A 162 14.92 -26.69 -10.63
N GLY A 163 15.86 -25.92 -10.09
CA GLY A 163 17.22 -25.87 -10.64
C GLY A 163 18.18 -26.82 -9.92
N GLN A 164 19.43 -26.84 -10.38
CA GLN A 164 20.47 -27.73 -9.88
C GLN A 164 20.79 -27.52 -8.39
N ALA A 165 20.57 -26.32 -7.86
CA ALA A 165 20.77 -26.04 -6.44
C ALA A 165 19.86 -26.90 -5.54
N ALA A 166 18.62 -27.14 -5.96
CA ALA A 166 17.69 -27.99 -5.22
C ALA A 166 18.17 -29.46 -5.20
N VAL A 167 18.64 -29.96 -6.35
CA VAL A 167 19.16 -31.32 -6.52
C VAL A 167 20.39 -31.53 -5.63
N ASN A 168 21.29 -30.54 -5.59
CA ASN A 168 22.54 -30.58 -4.86
C ASN A 168 22.44 -30.24 -3.36
N GLY A 169 21.23 -29.97 -2.85
CA GLY A 169 21.02 -29.84 -1.41
C GLY A 169 21.07 -28.44 -0.83
N CYS A 170 20.97 -27.40 -1.67
CA CYS A 170 20.79 -26.04 -1.19
C CYS A 170 19.48 -25.90 -0.38
N ALA A 171 19.60 -25.47 0.88
CA ALA A 171 18.49 -25.35 1.82
C ALA A 171 17.52 -24.22 1.44
N PHE A 172 17.99 -23.21 0.71
CA PHE A 172 17.20 -22.08 0.21
C PHE A 172 16.95 -22.16 -1.31
N ALA A 173 16.88 -23.38 -1.86
CA ALA A 173 16.52 -23.60 -3.25
C ALA A 173 15.07 -23.17 -3.56
N SER A 174 14.87 -22.52 -4.70
CA SER A 174 13.58 -21.98 -5.16
C SER A 174 12.92 -22.90 -6.19
N ILE A 175 11.62 -22.71 -6.40
CA ILE A 175 10.89 -23.25 -7.56
C ILE A 175 10.74 -22.11 -8.57
N LEU A 176 11.21 -22.31 -9.78
CA LEU A 176 11.14 -21.33 -10.87
C LEU A 176 9.85 -21.55 -11.66
N VAL A 177 9.24 -20.48 -12.14
CA VAL A 177 7.98 -20.50 -12.90
C VAL A 177 8.12 -19.60 -14.12
N ASP A 178 7.78 -20.13 -15.29
CA ASP A 178 7.76 -19.40 -16.58
C ASP A 178 9.01 -18.54 -16.81
N ARG A 179 10.20 -19.10 -16.53
CA ARG A 179 11.54 -18.50 -16.71
C ARG A 179 11.87 -17.28 -15.83
N HIS A 180 10.93 -16.37 -15.60
CA HIS A 180 11.19 -15.06 -14.97
C HIS A 180 10.55 -14.91 -13.58
N HIS A 181 9.74 -15.88 -13.16
CA HIS A 181 9.09 -15.87 -11.86
C HIS A 181 9.65 -17.01 -10.99
N ALA A 182 9.47 -16.88 -9.68
CA ALA A 182 9.92 -17.91 -8.75
C ALA A 182 9.13 -17.85 -7.44
N ALA A 183 8.84 -19.03 -6.89
CA ALA A 183 8.48 -19.20 -5.49
C ALA A 183 9.77 -19.25 -4.67
N GLN A 184 10.22 -18.06 -4.27
CA GLN A 184 11.46 -17.86 -3.54
C GLN A 184 11.24 -17.89 -2.03
N ARG A 185 12.37 -18.04 -1.33
CA ARG A 185 12.49 -18.12 0.14
C ARG A 185 11.97 -19.44 0.69
N THR A 186 12.34 -19.76 1.93
CA THR A 186 11.92 -20.98 2.66
C THR A 186 12.34 -22.33 2.03
N GLY A 187 13.04 -22.35 0.90
CA GLY A 187 13.63 -23.59 0.37
C GLY A 187 12.67 -24.54 -0.35
N LEU A 188 11.56 -24.04 -0.91
CA LEU A 188 10.48 -24.88 -1.47
C LEU A 188 10.94 -25.80 -2.62
N GLY A 189 12.05 -25.51 -3.29
CA GLY A 189 12.60 -26.38 -4.33
C GLY A 189 13.17 -27.70 -3.79
N ARG A 190 13.69 -27.71 -2.57
CA ARG A 190 14.34 -28.90 -1.99
C ARG A 190 13.37 -30.07 -1.74
N PRO A 191 12.13 -29.86 -1.24
CA PRO A 191 11.11 -30.90 -1.19
C PRO A 191 10.85 -31.59 -2.54
N LEU A 192 10.76 -30.84 -3.65
CA LEU A 192 10.61 -31.45 -4.99
C LEU A 192 11.81 -32.30 -5.40
N ALA A 193 13.02 -31.83 -5.08
CA ALA A 193 14.25 -32.57 -5.36
C ALA A 193 14.32 -33.90 -4.58
N VAL A 194 13.95 -33.91 -3.29
CA VAL A 194 13.88 -35.14 -2.48
C VAL A 194 12.85 -36.11 -3.05
N LYS A 195 11.70 -35.57 -3.51
CA LYS A 195 10.66 -36.36 -4.19
C LYS A 195 11.05 -36.79 -5.61
N ARG A 196 12.20 -36.32 -6.13
CA ARG A 196 12.71 -36.55 -7.49
C ARG A 196 11.74 -36.10 -8.60
N LEU A 197 11.01 -35.02 -8.35
CA LEU A 197 10.14 -34.37 -9.33
C LEU A 197 10.82 -33.09 -9.83
N GLN A 198 11.28 -33.10 -11.08
CA GLN A 198 12.09 -32.03 -11.66
C GLN A 198 11.25 -30.83 -12.12
N TYR A 199 10.07 -31.10 -12.67
CA TYR A 199 9.19 -30.07 -13.21
C TYR A 199 7.72 -30.50 -13.19
N ILE A 200 6.85 -29.51 -13.32
CA ILE A 200 5.43 -29.63 -13.62
C ILE A 200 5.16 -28.72 -14.82
N ALA A 201 4.70 -29.29 -15.92
CA ALA A 201 4.35 -28.55 -17.14
C ALA A 201 2.84 -28.71 -17.40
N ILE A 202 2.15 -27.60 -17.64
CA ILE A 202 0.69 -27.56 -17.73
C ILE A 202 0.26 -26.82 -18.99
N ARG A 203 -0.75 -27.37 -19.66
CA ARG A 203 -1.52 -26.70 -20.70
C ARG A 203 -3.00 -26.91 -20.46
N GLY A 204 -3.71 -25.83 -20.16
CA GLY A 204 -5.15 -25.79 -19.96
C GLY A 204 -5.83 -24.97 -21.04
N THR A 205 -7.00 -25.42 -21.50
CA THR A 205 -7.72 -24.76 -22.61
C THR A 205 -9.12 -24.29 -22.24
N GLN A 206 -9.64 -24.69 -21.07
CA GLN A 206 -11.02 -24.40 -20.67
C GLN A 206 -11.17 -22.99 -20.10
N ALA A 207 -12.36 -22.41 -20.24
CA ALA A 207 -12.69 -21.14 -19.59
C ALA A 207 -13.07 -21.36 -18.12
N VAL A 208 -12.71 -20.42 -17.26
CA VAL A 208 -13.15 -20.43 -15.85
C VAL A 208 -14.60 -19.91 -15.77
N PRO A 209 -15.54 -20.65 -15.15
CA PRO A 209 -16.94 -20.25 -15.09
C PRO A 209 -17.13 -19.00 -14.22
N CYS A 210 -18.03 -18.10 -14.65
CA CYS A 210 -18.41 -16.88 -13.94
C CYS A 210 -19.94 -16.83 -13.81
N ALA A 211 -20.45 -16.60 -12.60
CA ALA A 211 -21.88 -16.60 -12.32
C ALA A 211 -22.61 -15.32 -12.79
N ASP A 212 -21.96 -14.16 -12.72
CA ASP A 212 -22.48 -12.85 -13.14
C ASP A 212 -21.41 -12.07 -13.92
N PRO A 213 -21.37 -12.21 -15.26
CA PRO A 213 -20.41 -11.50 -16.10
C PRO A 213 -20.52 -9.96 -16.03
N GLU A 214 -21.72 -9.40 -15.87
CA GLU A 214 -21.93 -7.95 -15.80
C GLU A 214 -21.45 -7.37 -14.46
N GLY A 215 -21.73 -8.08 -13.36
CA GLY A 215 -21.15 -7.77 -12.04
C GLY A 215 -19.63 -7.84 -12.06
N LEU A 216 -19.06 -8.84 -12.76
CA LEU A 216 -17.61 -8.99 -12.87
C LEU A 216 -16.96 -7.82 -13.61
N GLU A 217 -17.56 -7.39 -14.71
CA GLU A 217 -17.03 -6.27 -15.49
C GLU A 217 -17.11 -4.95 -14.71
N ARG A 218 -18.16 -4.73 -13.91
CA ARG A 218 -18.23 -3.59 -12.97
C ARG A 218 -17.11 -3.65 -11.93
N ALA A 219 -16.94 -4.79 -11.25
CA ALA A 219 -15.89 -4.95 -10.24
C ALA A 219 -14.48 -4.78 -10.84
N LYS A 220 -14.25 -5.30 -12.05
CA LYS A 220 -13.00 -5.14 -12.80
C LYS A 220 -12.70 -3.67 -13.10
N ARG A 221 -13.70 -2.87 -13.50
CA ARG A 221 -13.51 -1.43 -13.74
C ARG A 221 -13.09 -0.71 -12.46
N ASP A 222 -13.75 -1.00 -11.33
CA ASP A 222 -13.38 -0.41 -10.03
C ASP A 222 -11.94 -0.77 -9.64
N ILE A 223 -11.60 -2.06 -9.68
CA ILE A 223 -10.25 -2.56 -9.38
C ILE A 223 -9.21 -1.90 -10.29
N THR A 224 -9.48 -1.86 -11.60
CA THR A 224 -8.57 -1.25 -12.57
C THR A 224 -8.37 0.23 -12.28
N ARG A 225 -9.44 0.97 -11.98
CA ARG A 225 -9.37 2.39 -11.62
C ARG A 225 -8.45 2.60 -10.41
N LEU A 226 -8.58 1.80 -9.36
CA LEU A 226 -7.75 1.91 -8.15
C LEU A 226 -6.29 1.51 -8.40
N ILE A 227 -6.03 0.53 -9.26
CA ILE A 227 -4.66 0.18 -9.67
C ILE A 227 -4.02 1.36 -10.43
N MET A 228 -4.73 1.91 -11.43
CA MET A 228 -4.27 3.05 -12.22
C MET A 228 -4.05 4.30 -11.37
N ALA A 229 -4.88 4.50 -10.35
CA ALA A 229 -4.75 5.62 -9.41
C ALA A 229 -3.63 5.44 -8.37
N SER A 230 -2.92 4.32 -8.33
CA SER A 230 -1.86 4.11 -7.33
C SER A 230 -0.48 4.52 -7.85
N PRO A 231 0.12 5.62 -7.34
CA PRO A 231 1.50 6.01 -7.66
C PRO A 231 2.55 4.91 -7.49
N ALA A 232 2.44 4.09 -6.44
CA ALA A 232 3.36 2.98 -6.20
C ALA A 232 3.28 1.92 -7.30
N LEU A 233 2.09 1.67 -7.87
CA LEU A 233 1.89 0.70 -8.93
C LEU A 233 2.16 1.31 -10.30
N MET A 234 1.39 2.33 -10.67
CA MET A 234 1.30 2.87 -12.03
C MET A 234 1.95 4.26 -12.19
N GLY A 235 2.43 4.85 -11.10
CA GLY A 235 3.08 6.16 -11.14
C GLY A 235 4.42 6.13 -11.88
N ARG A 236 4.88 7.32 -12.24
CA ARG A 236 6.16 7.58 -12.94
C ARG A 236 7.39 6.94 -12.29
N TYR A 237 7.39 6.79 -10.97
CA TYR A 237 8.47 6.19 -10.18
C TYR A 237 8.12 4.79 -9.70
N GLY A 238 6.90 4.32 -10.00
CA GLY A 238 6.33 3.09 -9.46
C GLY A 238 6.83 1.82 -10.16
N LEU A 239 6.24 0.71 -9.73
CA LEU A 239 6.57 -0.64 -10.18
C LEU A 239 6.33 -0.83 -11.70
N HIS A 240 5.35 -0.14 -12.28
CA HIS A 240 5.08 -0.16 -13.72
C HIS A 240 6.21 0.39 -14.57
N ARG A 241 7.12 1.20 -14.02
CA ARG A 241 8.28 1.73 -14.77
C ARG A 241 9.60 1.06 -14.42
N TYR A 242 9.88 0.84 -13.15
CA TYR A 242 11.20 0.34 -12.70
C TYR A 242 11.14 -1.06 -12.07
N GLY A 243 9.98 -1.71 -12.10
CA GLY A 243 9.76 -2.96 -11.36
C GLY A 243 9.93 -2.76 -9.87
N GLU A 244 10.22 -3.84 -9.14
CA GLU A 244 10.41 -3.73 -7.68
C GLU A 244 11.67 -2.96 -7.29
N ALA A 245 12.65 -2.82 -8.18
CA ALA A 245 13.82 -1.98 -7.95
C ALA A 245 13.46 -0.50 -7.71
N ALA A 246 12.24 -0.08 -8.07
CA ALA A 246 11.66 1.20 -7.70
C ALA A 246 11.65 1.46 -6.18
N LEU A 247 11.61 0.40 -5.36
CA LEU A 247 11.58 0.54 -3.89
C LEU A 247 12.97 0.82 -3.30
N PHE A 248 14.04 0.71 -4.08
CA PHE A 248 15.41 0.90 -3.60
C PHE A 248 15.65 2.31 -3.04
N ASP A 249 15.40 3.34 -3.86
CA ASP A 249 15.59 4.73 -3.43
C ASP A 249 14.71 5.16 -2.25
N PRO A 250 13.38 4.94 -2.23
CA PRO A 250 12.55 5.42 -1.13
C PRO A 250 12.86 4.74 0.22
N VAL A 251 13.36 3.50 0.22
CA VAL A 251 13.80 2.80 1.43
C VAL A 251 15.15 3.35 1.92
N HIS A 252 16.10 3.57 1.01
CA HIS A 252 17.41 4.16 1.33
C HIS A 252 17.30 5.62 1.78
N ALA A 253 16.46 6.42 1.13
CA ALA A 253 16.21 7.83 1.48
C ALA A 253 15.68 8.00 2.91
N ARG A 254 14.93 7.01 3.39
CA ARG A 254 14.42 6.97 4.76
C ARG A 254 15.42 6.35 5.74
N HIS A 255 16.65 6.02 5.36
CA HIS A 255 17.60 5.33 6.24
C HIS A 255 17.02 4.02 6.82
N ALA A 256 16.20 3.31 6.04
CA ALA A 256 15.57 2.05 6.43
C ALA A 256 16.14 0.84 5.68
N ALA A 257 17.17 1.04 4.85
CA ALA A 257 17.81 -0.04 4.10
C ALA A 257 18.82 -0.82 4.96
N ALA A 258 18.93 -2.13 4.71
CA ALA A 258 19.99 -2.94 5.31
C ALA A 258 21.31 -2.73 4.56
N VAL A 259 22.34 -2.22 5.25
CA VAL A 259 23.66 -1.94 4.66
C VAL A 259 24.78 -2.61 5.46
N GLN A 260 25.77 -3.18 4.76
CA GLN A 260 26.95 -3.83 5.33
C GLN A 260 26.61 -4.84 6.44
N HIS A 261 25.75 -5.82 6.10
CA HIS A 261 25.22 -6.82 7.02
C HIS A 261 24.51 -6.19 8.25
N PHE A 262 23.59 -5.24 8.00
CA PHE A 262 22.83 -4.55 9.05
C PHE A 262 23.70 -3.76 10.06
N ARG A 263 24.89 -3.30 9.64
CA ARG A 263 25.77 -2.46 10.48
C ARG A 263 25.55 -0.97 10.25
N ALA A 264 24.92 -0.61 9.14
CA ALA A 264 24.60 0.75 8.74
C ALA A 264 23.26 0.79 7.96
N THR A 265 22.77 2.00 7.68
CA THR A 265 21.55 2.25 6.88
C THR A 265 21.78 3.19 5.69
N CYS A 266 23.02 3.65 5.49
CA CYS A 266 23.41 4.54 4.40
C CYS A 266 24.40 3.84 3.47
N PHE A 267 24.11 3.84 2.17
CA PHE A 267 24.96 3.22 1.16
C PHE A 267 25.47 4.28 0.17
N SER A 268 26.79 4.43 0.06
CA SER A 268 27.43 5.43 -0.80
C SER A 268 27.21 5.15 -2.30
N GLY A 269 27.12 3.88 -2.71
CA GLY A 269 26.89 3.46 -4.09
C GLY A 269 25.43 3.58 -4.56
N ARG A 270 24.54 4.19 -3.76
CA ARG A 270 23.09 4.23 -4.00
C ARG A 270 22.72 4.74 -5.41
N SER A 271 23.32 5.83 -5.87
CA SER A 271 22.98 6.48 -7.15
C SER A 271 23.29 5.61 -8.37
N GLY A 272 24.25 4.68 -8.25
CA GLY A 272 24.63 3.73 -9.29
C GLY A 272 23.91 2.39 -9.20
N CYS A 273 23.19 2.12 -8.11
CA CYS A 273 22.63 0.79 -7.79
C CYS A 273 21.11 0.85 -7.54
N ASN A 274 20.35 1.54 -8.39
CA ASN A 274 18.91 1.72 -8.23
C ASN A 274 18.10 1.38 -9.50
N GLY A 275 16.77 1.48 -9.42
CA GLY A 275 15.86 1.19 -10.53
C GLY A 275 16.18 1.99 -11.81
N PRO A 276 16.38 3.31 -11.75
CA PRO A 276 16.82 4.10 -12.91
C PRO A 276 18.16 3.67 -13.50
N ALA A 277 19.17 3.34 -12.67
CA ALA A 277 20.46 2.85 -13.15
C ALA A 277 20.32 1.52 -13.92
N LEU A 278 19.54 0.57 -13.38
CA LEU A 278 19.19 -0.67 -14.09
C LEU A 278 18.54 -0.39 -15.45
N GLY A 279 17.57 0.53 -15.49
CA GLY A 279 16.88 0.90 -16.73
C GLY A 279 17.81 1.50 -17.80
N ARG A 280 18.78 2.33 -17.39
CA ARG A 280 19.78 2.92 -18.30
C ARG A 280 20.77 1.89 -18.82
N SER A 281 21.25 0.99 -17.96
CA SER A 281 22.31 0.04 -18.32
C SER A 281 21.81 -1.17 -19.11
N TYR A 282 20.58 -1.66 -18.86
CA TYR A 282 20.17 -3.00 -19.30
C TYR A 282 19.06 -3.06 -20.37
N ARG A 283 18.56 -1.93 -20.89
CA ARG A 283 17.52 -1.88 -21.95
C ARG A 283 16.38 -2.90 -21.76
N SER A 284 15.87 -3.05 -20.54
CA SER A 284 14.86 -4.06 -20.22
C SER A 284 13.47 -3.70 -20.74
N HIS A 285 12.65 -4.72 -21.01
CA HIS A 285 11.23 -4.58 -21.30
C HIS A 285 10.36 -5.08 -20.13
N LYS A 286 9.08 -4.71 -20.14
CA LYS A 286 8.07 -5.21 -19.19
C LYS A 286 7.70 -6.65 -19.54
N HIS A 287 7.53 -7.47 -18.52
CA HIS A 287 6.94 -8.80 -18.64
C HIS A 287 5.76 -8.93 -17.67
N ASP A 288 4.61 -9.33 -18.20
CA ASP A 288 3.35 -9.31 -17.49
C ASP A 288 2.98 -10.71 -16.97
N CYS A 289 2.55 -10.79 -15.72
CA CYS A 289 1.81 -11.96 -15.24
C CYS A 289 0.42 -12.00 -15.88
N ALA A 290 -0.24 -13.17 -15.83
CA ALA A 290 -1.61 -13.30 -16.31
C ALA A 290 -2.55 -12.24 -15.73
N SER A 291 -3.32 -11.59 -16.62
CA SER A 291 -4.30 -10.53 -16.31
C SER A 291 -3.76 -9.33 -15.51
N CYS A 292 -2.45 -9.09 -15.45
CA CYS A 292 -1.88 -8.01 -14.64
C CYS A 292 -1.53 -6.76 -15.47
N PRO A 293 -2.14 -5.58 -15.20
CA PRO A 293 -1.84 -4.35 -15.94
C PRO A 293 -0.51 -3.67 -15.50
N VAL A 294 0.10 -4.13 -14.39
CA VAL A 294 1.26 -3.46 -13.80
C VAL A 294 2.56 -3.81 -14.52
N GLY A 295 2.77 -5.05 -14.98
CA GLY A 295 3.99 -5.43 -15.68
C GLY A 295 5.29 -5.15 -14.91
N CYS A 296 5.33 -5.54 -13.64
CA CYS A 296 6.43 -5.18 -12.74
C CYS A 296 7.73 -5.97 -12.99
N THR A 297 7.68 -7.11 -13.68
CA THR A 297 8.90 -7.86 -14.02
C THR A 297 9.64 -7.18 -15.16
N ARG A 298 10.96 -6.99 -14.98
CA ARG A 298 11.86 -6.43 -15.99
C ARG A 298 12.69 -7.54 -16.59
N VAL A 299 12.65 -7.69 -17.92
CA VAL A 299 13.40 -8.73 -18.63
C VAL A 299 14.31 -8.07 -19.66
N VAL A 300 15.57 -8.50 -19.68
CA VAL A 300 16.53 -8.17 -20.73
C VAL A 300 16.46 -9.28 -21.78
N PRO A 301 16.10 -8.97 -23.04
CA PRO A 301 16.06 -9.98 -24.09
C PRO A 301 17.47 -10.48 -24.41
N ALA A 302 17.62 -11.76 -24.77
CA ALA A 302 18.88 -12.22 -25.33
C ALA A 302 18.99 -11.79 -26.81
N LEU A 303 20.22 -11.70 -27.33
CA LEU A 303 20.49 -11.19 -28.68
C LEU A 303 20.04 -12.17 -29.78
N GLU A 304 19.96 -13.47 -29.49
CA GLU A 304 19.79 -14.54 -30.48
C GLU A 304 18.47 -15.32 -30.34
N ASP A 305 17.91 -15.41 -29.13
CA ASP A 305 16.61 -16.04 -28.87
C ASP A 305 15.85 -15.30 -27.75
N GLN A 306 14.53 -15.43 -27.66
CA GLN A 306 13.71 -14.72 -26.66
C GLN A 306 13.91 -15.26 -25.22
N SER A 307 15.01 -15.96 -24.95
CA SER A 307 15.31 -16.70 -23.72
C SER A 307 15.74 -15.84 -22.52
N GLY A 308 15.75 -14.52 -22.67
CA GLY A 308 16.36 -13.50 -21.81
C GLY A 308 16.24 -13.64 -20.28
N PHE A 309 16.82 -12.72 -19.51
CA PHE A 309 16.87 -12.84 -18.05
C PHE A 309 16.12 -11.71 -17.33
N SER A 310 15.55 -12.03 -16.18
CA SER A 310 14.92 -11.04 -15.31
C SER A 310 15.96 -10.20 -14.57
N LEU A 311 15.76 -8.89 -14.47
CA LEU A 311 16.54 -8.01 -13.59
C LEU A 311 16.14 -8.22 -12.11
N PRO A 312 17.05 -7.94 -11.15
CA PRO A 312 16.73 -8.06 -9.73
C PRO A 312 15.64 -7.07 -9.29
N GLY A 313 14.73 -7.54 -8.45
CA GLY A 313 13.86 -6.68 -7.66
C GLY A 313 14.61 -6.02 -6.50
N PHE A 314 13.91 -5.22 -5.68
CA PHE A 314 14.54 -4.46 -4.60
C PHE A 314 15.34 -5.33 -3.61
N HIS A 315 14.77 -6.44 -3.13
CA HIS A 315 15.46 -7.27 -2.14
C HIS A 315 16.75 -7.88 -2.70
N ALA A 316 16.70 -8.53 -3.87
CA ALA A 316 17.89 -9.09 -4.50
C ALA A 316 18.95 -8.01 -4.80
N LEU A 317 18.53 -6.86 -5.34
CA LEU A 317 19.42 -5.73 -5.62
C LEU A 317 20.11 -5.25 -4.34
N ASN A 318 19.35 -5.03 -3.26
CA ASN A 318 19.93 -4.58 -1.98
C ASN A 318 20.88 -5.63 -1.37
N HIS A 319 20.60 -6.93 -1.52
CA HIS A 319 21.45 -7.98 -0.98
C HIS A 319 22.78 -8.10 -1.70
N PHE A 320 22.80 -8.01 -3.03
CA PHE A 320 24.04 -8.09 -3.80
C PHE A 320 24.79 -6.75 -3.93
N THR A 321 24.20 -5.66 -3.46
CA THR A 321 24.84 -4.34 -3.40
C THR A 321 25.06 -3.88 -1.96
N ALA A 322 24.14 -3.08 -1.42
CA ALA A 322 24.26 -2.39 -0.15
C ALA A 322 24.53 -3.32 1.04
N LEU A 323 23.90 -4.51 1.11
CA LEU A 323 24.12 -5.45 2.21
C LEU A 323 25.55 -5.99 2.22
N LEU A 324 26.14 -6.25 1.05
CA LEU A 324 27.54 -6.66 0.89
C LEU A 324 28.53 -5.49 0.87
N GLY A 325 28.05 -4.25 0.73
CA GLY A 325 28.91 -3.09 0.48
C GLY A 325 29.45 -3.01 -0.96
N ASN A 326 28.83 -3.75 -1.88
CA ASN A 326 29.22 -3.79 -3.29
C ASN A 326 28.51 -2.69 -4.10
N ALA A 327 29.26 -1.82 -4.79
CA ALA A 327 28.72 -0.78 -5.67
C ALA A 327 28.76 -1.14 -7.16
N ASP A 328 29.17 -2.36 -7.49
CA ASP A 328 29.15 -2.89 -8.85
C ASP A 328 27.75 -3.42 -9.20
N LEU A 329 27.04 -2.64 -10.02
CA LEU A 329 25.69 -2.99 -10.49
C LEU A 329 25.72 -4.24 -11.37
N ASP A 330 26.75 -4.42 -12.20
CA ASP A 330 26.84 -5.52 -13.13
C ASP A 330 27.05 -6.83 -12.39
N ALA A 331 27.94 -6.83 -11.38
CA ALA A 331 28.11 -7.97 -10.49
C ALA A 331 26.79 -8.37 -9.81
N ALA A 332 26.00 -7.40 -9.35
CA ALA A 332 24.72 -7.66 -8.70
C ALA A 332 23.67 -8.26 -9.67
N VAL A 333 23.65 -7.80 -10.92
CA VAL A 333 22.77 -8.35 -11.97
C VAL A 333 23.19 -9.78 -12.35
N HIS A 334 24.49 -10.03 -12.50
CA HIS A 334 25.01 -11.37 -12.81
C HIS A 334 24.77 -12.36 -11.65
N ALA A 335 24.94 -11.91 -10.40
CA ALA A 335 24.63 -12.70 -9.21
C ALA A 335 23.14 -13.11 -9.15
N HIS A 336 22.23 -12.17 -9.40
CA HIS A 336 20.80 -12.47 -9.51
C HIS A 336 20.49 -13.45 -10.64
N ARG A 337 21.08 -13.24 -11.83
CA ARG A 337 20.91 -14.13 -12.98
C ARG A 337 21.37 -15.56 -12.66
N GLN A 338 22.52 -15.73 -12.02
CA GLN A 338 22.98 -17.05 -11.58
C GLN A 338 22.02 -17.70 -10.58
N CYS A 339 21.51 -16.94 -9.61
CA CYS A 339 20.52 -17.47 -8.68
C CYS A 339 19.27 -17.98 -9.40
N MET A 340 18.76 -17.24 -10.39
CA MET A 340 17.61 -17.67 -11.20
C MET A 340 17.95 -18.90 -12.07
N GLU A 341 19.12 -18.95 -12.69
CA GLU A 341 19.55 -20.07 -13.54
C GLU A 341 19.68 -21.39 -12.76
N TRP A 342 20.22 -21.30 -11.54
CA TRP A 342 20.45 -22.45 -10.67
C TRP A 342 19.27 -22.79 -9.75
N GLY A 343 18.24 -21.95 -9.69
CA GLY A 343 17.08 -22.12 -8.81
C GLY A 343 17.39 -21.88 -7.34
N MET A 344 18.05 -20.78 -7.01
CA MET A 344 18.38 -20.33 -5.65
C MET A 344 17.64 -19.05 -5.28
N ASP A 345 17.30 -18.90 -3.99
CA ASP A 345 16.81 -17.62 -3.48
C ASP A 345 17.95 -16.58 -3.38
N PRO A 346 17.91 -15.48 -4.16
CA PRO A 346 18.97 -14.47 -4.14
C PRO A 346 19.09 -13.74 -2.79
N VAL A 347 17.98 -13.65 -2.03
CA VAL A 347 17.97 -12.97 -0.72
C VAL A 347 18.78 -13.78 0.30
N SER A 348 18.43 -15.06 0.48
CA SER A 348 19.14 -15.95 1.41
C SER A 348 20.60 -16.16 0.99
N ALA A 349 20.89 -16.25 -0.32
CA ALA A 349 22.25 -16.35 -0.83
C ALA A 349 23.09 -15.11 -0.47
N GLY A 350 22.61 -13.90 -0.81
CA GLY A 350 23.33 -12.66 -0.51
C GLY A 350 23.50 -12.40 0.99
N ALA A 351 22.51 -12.74 1.81
CA ALA A 351 22.62 -12.63 3.27
C ALA A 351 23.61 -13.65 3.87
N THR A 352 23.67 -14.87 3.34
CA THR A 352 24.68 -15.87 3.73
C THR A 352 26.09 -15.39 3.38
N LEU A 353 26.26 -14.78 2.21
CA LEU A 353 27.53 -14.17 1.81
C LEU A 353 27.89 -12.96 2.69
N ALA A 354 26.93 -12.13 3.09
CA ALA A 354 27.17 -11.03 4.03
C ALA A 354 27.63 -11.55 5.40
N CYS A 355 27.05 -12.66 5.87
CA CYS A 355 27.49 -13.36 7.06
C CYS A 355 28.93 -13.89 6.91
N LEU A 356 29.28 -14.47 5.75
CA LEU A 356 30.64 -14.92 5.45
C LEU A 356 31.65 -13.77 5.46
N ALA A 357 31.33 -12.65 4.82
CA ALA A 357 32.17 -11.46 4.78
C ALA A 357 32.45 -10.93 6.21
N GLU A 358 31.42 -10.90 7.06
CA GLU A 358 31.60 -10.51 8.46
C GLU A 358 32.44 -11.50 9.27
N LEU A 359 32.28 -12.81 9.04
CA LEU A 359 33.12 -13.85 9.67
C LEU A 359 34.59 -13.71 9.30
N ARG A 360 34.88 -13.41 8.03
CA ARG A 360 36.25 -13.24 7.52
C ARG A 360 36.84 -11.88 7.86
N GLY A 361 36.01 -10.89 8.16
CA GLY A 361 36.44 -9.49 8.30
C GLY A 361 36.93 -8.88 6.98
N GLN A 362 36.50 -9.43 5.85
CA GLN A 362 36.93 -9.05 4.50
C GLN A 362 35.70 -8.95 3.60
N ASP A 363 35.66 -7.93 2.75
CA ASP A 363 34.59 -7.77 1.75
C ASP A 363 34.75 -8.81 0.63
N ILE A 364 33.62 -9.21 0.03
CA ILE A 364 33.61 -10.17 -1.08
C ILE A 364 33.75 -9.41 -2.39
N ALA A 365 34.80 -9.72 -3.15
CA ALA A 365 35.02 -9.12 -4.47
C ALA A 365 33.98 -9.61 -5.50
N PRO A 366 33.67 -8.82 -6.55
CA PRO A 366 32.71 -9.20 -7.59
C PRO A 366 32.94 -10.59 -8.22
N ASP A 367 34.17 -10.96 -8.55
CA ASP A 367 34.47 -12.26 -9.14
C ASP A 367 34.27 -13.40 -8.13
N GLU A 368 34.73 -13.19 -6.88
CA GLU A 368 34.54 -14.14 -5.78
C GLU A 368 33.05 -14.36 -5.47
N LEU A 369 32.22 -13.31 -5.55
CA LEU A 369 30.77 -13.40 -5.37
C LEU A 369 30.16 -14.44 -6.33
N LEU A 370 30.52 -14.39 -7.62
CA LEU A 370 29.99 -15.32 -8.62
C LEU A 370 30.51 -16.75 -8.41
N GLU A 371 31.78 -16.92 -8.04
CA GLU A 371 32.36 -18.23 -7.73
C GLU A 371 31.68 -18.88 -6.51
N LEU A 372 31.45 -18.12 -5.45
CA LEU A 372 30.79 -18.61 -4.23
C LEU A 372 29.32 -18.99 -4.50
N LEU A 373 28.60 -18.24 -5.33
CA LEU A 373 27.24 -18.58 -5.75
C LEU A 373 27.22 -19.87 -6.57
N GLN A 374 28.16 -20.05 -7.48
CA GLN A 374 28.28 -21.30 -8.22
C GLN A 374 28.58 -22.47 -7.28
N ALA A 375 29.48 -22.31 -6.31
CA ALA A 375 29.77 -23.34 -5.31
C ALA A 375 28.53 -23.70 -4.48
N MET A 376 27.72 -22.70 -4.08
CA MET A 376 26.45 -22.92 -3.39
C MET A 376 25.48 -23.75 -4.24
N ALA A 377 25.32 -23.40 -5.52
CA ALA A 377 24.46 -24.12 -6.46
C ALA A 377 24.93 -25.57 -6.69
N LEU A 378 26.23 -25.79 -6.70
CA LEU A 378 26.84 -27.12 -6.86
C LEU A 378 26.86 -27.94 -5.55
N GLY A 379 26.50 -27.33 -4.41
CA GLY A 379 26.55 -27.99 -3.11
C GLY A 379 27.98 -28.34 -2.67
N THR A 380 29.00 -27.68 -3.23
CA THR A 380 30.42 -27.93 -2.93
C THR A 380 30.93 -27.11 -1.75
N THR A 381 30.06 -26.32 -1.13
CA THR A 381 30.37 -25.44 0.00
C THR A 381 29.26 -25.51 1.05
N PRO A 382 29.58 -25.44 2.36
CA PRO A 382 28.58 -25.42 3.43
C PRO A 382 27.68 -24.18 3.40
N LEU A 383 28.03 -23.16 2.60
CA LEU A 383 27.21 -21.95 2.44
C LEU A 383 25.82 -22.24 1.86
N CYS A 384 25.62 -23.37 1.17
CA CYS A 384 24.31 -23.76 0.64
C CYS A 384 23.29 -24.11 1.74
N HIS A 385 23.69 -24.15 3.02
CA HIS A 385 22.82 -24.41 4.18
C HIS A 385 22.31 -23.14 4.88
N GLY A 386 22.70 -21.94 4.43
CA GLY A 386 22.18 -20.67 4.93
C GLY A 386 23.04 -20.02 6.03
N ALA A 387 22.71 -18.78 6.37
CA ALA A 387 23.49 -17.94 7.28
C ALA A 387 23.47 -18.46 8.72
N GLU A 388 22.34 -19.00 9.20
CA GLU A 388 22.24 -19.55 10.55
C GLU A 388 23.14 -20.78 10.73
N ALA A 389 23.14 -21.70 9.76
CA ALA A 389 24.00 -22.87 9.77
C ALA A 389 25.48 -22.49 9.73
N LEU A 390 25.85 -21.54 8.86
CA LEU A 390 27.20 -21.00 8.75
C LEU A 390 27.69 -20.38 10.07
N ALA A 391 26.90 -19.49 10.65
CA ALA A 391 27.25 -18.78 11.88
C ALA A 391 27.37 -19.72 13.08
N ARG A 392 26.47 -20.71 13.21
CA ARG A 392 26.54 -21.74 14.25
C ARG A 392 27.79 -22.60 14.11
N HIS A 393 28.12 -23.04 12.89
CA HIS A 393 29.32 -23.83 12.63
C HIS A 393 30.60 -23.06 12.99
N ALA A 394 30.61 -21.75 12.76
CA ALA A 394 31.72 -20.87 13.14
C ALA A 394 31.74 -20.49 14.63
N GLY A 395 30.81 -20.98 15.46
CA GLY A 395 30.73 -20.64 16.89
C GLY A 395 30.31 -19.19 17.17
N ARG A 396 29.71 -18.50 16.19
CA ARG A 396 29.32 -17.09 16.25
C ARG A 396 27.85 -16.88 15.87
N PRO A 397 26.87 -17.56 16.52
CA PRO A 397 25.47 -17.53 16.10
C PRO A 397 24.83 -16.14 16.10
N GLU A 398 25.37 -15.19 16.87
CA GLU A 398 24.85 -13.83 17.00
C GLU A 398 25.01 -12.95 15.75
N ILE A 399 25.83 -13.37 14.79
CA ILE A 399 25.96 -12.65 13.51
C ILE A 399 24.94 -13.13 12.47
N ALA A 400 24.23 -14.25 12.69
CA ALA A 400 23.20 -14.70 11.77
C ALA A 400 21.99 -13.76 11.83
N MET A 401 21.83 -12.91 10.82
CA MET A 401 20.71 -11.98 10.71
C MET A 401 19.45 -12.69 10.21
N THR A 402 18.95 -13.64 11.01
CA THR A 402 17.83 -14.52 10.68
C THR A 402 16.74 -14.47 11.75
N VAL A 403 15.51 -14.84 11.38
CA VAL A 403 14.40 -15.11 12.30
C VAL A 403 13.78 -16.44 11.90
N LYS A 404 13.66 -17.37 12.87
CA LYS A 404 13.30 -18.79 12.61
C LYS A 404 14.19 -19.44 11.54
N GLY A 405 15.48 -19.09 11.51
CA GLY A 405 16.45 -19.58 10.53
C GLY A 405 16.36 -18.95 9.14
N LEU A 406 15.33 -18.16 8.82
CA LEU A 406 15.22 -17.46 7.54
C LEU A 406 15.89 -16.09 7.60
N GLU A 407 16.73 -15.79 6.61
CA GLU A 407 17.47 -14.53 6.45
C GLU A 407 16.52 -13.34 6.32
N LEU A 408 16.84 -12.24 7.02
CA LEU A 408 16.09 -10.99 6.98
C LEU A 408 16.18 -10.34 5.59
N PRO A 409 15.10 -9.67 5.11
CA PRO A 409 15.09 -9.02 3.81
C PRO A 409 15.79 -7.64 3.89
N GLY A 410 15.79 -6.89 2.79
CA GLY A 410 16.66 -5.71 2.58
C GLY A 410 16.31 -4.45 3.36
N LEU A 411 15.53 -4.56 4.45
CA LEU A 411 15.16 -3.44 5.33
C LEU A 411 15.76 -3.66 6.71
N ASP A 412 16.25 -2.60 7.32
CA ASP A 412 16.74 -2.59 8.69
C ASP A 412 15.58 -2.40 9.68
N PRO A 413 15.34 -3.35 10.61
CA PRO A 413 14.33 -3.23 11.67
C PRO A 413 14.38 -1.93 12.48
N ARG A 414 15.54 -1.29 12.62
CA ARG A 414 15.69 -0.03 13.38
C ARG A 414 15.10 1.19 12.64
N GLY A 415 14.94 1.11 11.32
CA GLY A 415 14.36 2.18 10.51
C GLY A 415 12.83 2.09 10.34
N SER A 416 12.21 0.98 10.77
CA SER A 416 10.80 0.65 10.49
C SER A 416 10.27 -0.36 11.53
N TYR A 417 9.60 0.13 12.57
CA TYR A 417 9.26 -0.67 13.76
C TYR A 417 8.11 -1.67 13.49
N GLY A 418 7.15 -1.32 12.63
CA GLY A 418 6.15 -2.25 12.12
C GLY A 418 6.80 -3.39 11.32
N PHE A 419 7.78 -3.09 10.49
CA PHE A 419 8.61 -4.10 9.80
C PHE A 419 9.39 -4.98 10.80
N ALA A 420 9.95 -4.40 11.85
CA ALA A 420 10.63 -5.14 12.92
C ALA A 420 9.69 -6.18 13.57
N LEU A 421 8.48 -5.75 13.94
CA LEU A 421 7.47 -6.63 14.50
C LEU A 421 7.03 -7.71 13.50
N ALA A 422 6.73 -7.33 12.25
CA ALA A 422 6.29 -8.25 11.21
C ALA A 422 7.32 -9.35 10.91
N CYS A 423 8.60 -9.01 10.83
CA CYS A 423 9.67 -10.01 10.65
C CYS A 423 9.73 -11.00 11.83
N ALA A 424 9.57 -10.52 13.06
CA ALA A 424 9.59 -11.37 14.25
C ALA A 424 8.41 -12.36 14.27
N VAL A 425 7.19 -11.86 14.00
CA VAL A 425 5.95 -12.64 14.15
C VAL A 425 5.53 -13.41 12.88
N SER A 426 6.26 -13.29 11.78
CA SER A 426 5.94 -13.99 10.55
C SER A 426 5.96 -15.51 10.74
N THR A 427 4.96 -16.19 10.13
CA THR A 427 4.78 -17.64 10.22
C THR A 427 5.86 -18.41 9.47
N ARG A 428 6.48 -17.83 8.44
CA ARG A 428 7.50 -18.51 7.63
C ARG A 428 8.95 -18.16 7.98
N GLY A 429 9.18 -17.33 8.98
CA GLY A 429 10.50 -16.79 9.37
C GLY A 429 10.71 -15.34 8.94
N GLY A 430 11.93 -14.82 9.01
CA GLY A 430 12.31 -13.41 8.83
C GLY A 430 11.81 -12.73 7.56
N CYS A 431 10.53 -12.41 7.48
CA CYS A 431 9.86 -11.95 6.28
C CYS A 431 8.68 -11.06 6.67
N ALA A 432 8.66 -9.83 6.15
CA ALA A 432 7.54 -8.91 6.36
C ALA A 432 6.55 -8.87 5.18
N GLU A 433 6.73 -9.66 4.12
CA GLU A 433 5.82 -9.64 2.96
C GLU A 433 4.43 -10.17 3.25
N GLY A 434 4.26 -10.89 4.37
CA GLY A 434 2.95 -11.29 4.87
C GLY A 434 2.13 -10.11 5.38
N ALA A 435 2.74 -8.99 5.78
CA ALA A 435 2.06 -7.81 6.34
C ALA A 435 2.36 -6.51 5.56
N LEU A 436 3.40 -6.50 4.72
CA LEU A 436 3.93 -5.34 3.98
C LEU A 436 3.89 -4.00 4.76
N PRO A 437 4.49 -3.87 5.97
CA PRO A 437 4.51 -2.59 6.70
C PRO A 437 5.17 -1.45 5.93
N LEU A 438 6.02 -1.78 4.95
CA LEU A 438 6.57 -0.86 3.96
C LEU A 438 5.48 0.01 3.30
N SER A 439 4.27 -0.52 3.07
CA SER A 439 3.13 0.27 2.58
C SER A 439 2.84 1.50 3.45
N HIS A 440 2.76 1.33 4.76
CA HIS A 440 2.40 2.36 5.73
C HIS A 440 3.59 3.20 6.21
N GLU A 441 4.74 2.56 6.42
CA GLU A 441 5.93 3.18 7.05
C GLU A 441 6.85 3.86 6.04
N ILE A 442 6.86 3.40 4.78
CA ILE A 442 7.71 3.94 3.71
C ILE A 442 6.86 4.59 2.63
N LEU A 443 5.84 3.90 2.10
CA LEU A 443 5.00 4.41 1.02
C LEU A 443 3.82 5.27 1.50
N ARG A 444 3.59 5.33 2.82
CA ARG A 444 2.54 6.12 3.48
C ARG A 444 1.11 5.82 2.99
N LYS A 445 0.83 4.59 2.56
CA LYS A 445 -0.47 4.11 2.06
C LYS A 445 -1.05 2.96 2.90
N PRO A 446 -2.38 2.88 3.04
CA PRO A 446 -3.40 3.90 2.72
C PRO A 446 -3.32 5.15 3.61
N ALA A 447 -2.47 5.13 4.65
CA ALA A 447 -2.16 6.30 5.46
C ALA A 447 -0.74 6.20 6.05
N PRO A 448 -0.11 7.36 6.29
CA PRO A 448 1.17 7.41 6.96
C PRO A 448 1.08 6.91 8.40
N THR A 449 2.13 6.25 8.86
CA THR A 449 2.30 5.88 10.26
C THR A 449 3.72 6.21 10.69
N ASP A 450 3.90 6.61 11.95
CA ASP A 450 5.25 6.84 12.49
C ASP A 450 6.03 5.52 12.49
N ARG A 451 7.13 5.48 11.74
CA ARG A 451 7.99 4.29 11.57
C ARG A 451 8.91 4.02 12.76
N HIS A 452 9.07 4.98 13.67
CA HIS A 452 9.90 4.88 14.88
C HIS A 452 9.07 4.66 16.15
N SER A 453 7.79 4.30 16.01
CA SER A 453 6.90 4.00 17.12
C SER A 453 6.21 2.66 16.94
N PHE A 454 6.04 1.92 18.04
CA PHE A 454 5.22 0.70 18.06
C PHE A 454 3.72 0.98 18.26
N ALA A 455 3.30 2.24 18.38
CA ALA A 455 1.89 2.62 18.54
C ALA A 455 1.03 2.07 17.40
N GLY A 456 -0.01 1.28 17.73
CA GLY A 456 -0.92 0.68 16.74
C GLY A 456 -0.29 -0.35 15.79
N LYS A 457 1.03 -0.61 15.89
CA LYS A 457 1.73 -1.51 14.95
C LYS A 457 1.32 -2.96 15.11
N ALA A 458 0.98 -3.38 16.32
CA ALA A 458 0.49 -4.73 16.58
C ALA A 458 -0.78 -5.03 15.78
N ARG A 459 -1.80 -4.17 15.90
CA ARG A 459 -3.02 -4.27 15.11
C ARG A 459 -2.81 -4.07 13.61
N MET A 460 -1.95 -3.11 13.22
CA MET A 460 -1.62 -2.89 11.81
C MET A 460 -1.04 -4.14 11.16
N VAL A 461 -0.03 -4.76 11.78
CA VAL A 461 0.58 -6.01 11.29
C VAL A 461 -0.46 -7.11 11.24
N LYS A 462 -1.27 -7.27 12.29
CA LYS A 462 -2.34 -8.26 12.36
C LYS A 462 -3.32 -8.16 11.19
N LEU A 463 -3.90 -6.98 10.99
CA LEU A 463 -4.90 -6.75 9.94
C LEU A 463 -4.30 -6.89 8.54
N ALA A 464 -3.05 -6.46 8.35
CA ALA A 464 -2.38 -6.60 7.06
C ALA A 464 -2.05 -8.06 6.72
N GLU A 465 -1.66 -8.88 7.70
CA GLU A 465 -1.49 -10.33 7.54
C GLU A 465 -2.78 -11.00 7.07
N ASP A 466 -3.91 -10.65 7.69
CA ASP A 466 -5.22 -11.20 7.34
C ASP A 466 -5.62 -10.79 5.92
N HIS A 467 -5.42 -9.50 5.59
CA HIS A 467 -5.72 -8.97 4.26
C HIS A 467 -4.88 -9.68 3.18
N ILE A 468 -3.58 -9.78 3.36
CA ILE A 468 -2.68 -10.40 2.38
C ILE A 468 -2.97 -11.90 2.26
N ALA A 469 -3.19 -12.61 3.37
CA ALA A 469 -3.58 -14.02 3.32
C ALA A 469 -4.90 -14.23 2.56
N ALA A 470 -5.87 -13.31 2.70
CA ALA A 470 -7.11 -13.34 1.92
C ALA A 470 -6.86 -13.12 0.41
N LEU A 471 -6.08 -12.10 0.03
CA LEU A 471 -5.73 -11.84 -1.37
C LEU A 471 -5.03 -13.05 -2.02
N GLU A 472 -4.06 -13.64 -1.33
CA GLU A 472 -3.33 -14.80 -1.83
C GLU A 472 -4.20 -16.05 -1.92
N SER A 473 -5.21 -16.18 -1.05
CA SER A 473 -6.21 -17.25 -1.13
C SER A 473 -7.18 -17.05 -2.29
N LEU A 474 -7.44 -15.80 -2.68
CA LEU A 474 -8.20 -15.45 -3.89
C LEU A 474 -7.41 -15.63 -5.20
N GLY A 475 -6.08 -15.84 -5.11
CA GLY A 475 -5.18 -15.90 -6.26
C GLY A 475 -4.67 -14.53 -6.73
N VAL A 476 -4.93 -13.48 -5.95
CA VAL A 476 -4.53 -12.10 -6.23
C VAL A 476 -3.06 -11.90 -5.82
N CYS A 477 -2.28 -11.24 -6.67
CA CYS A 477 -0.92 -10.82 -6.35
C CYS A 477 -0.90 -9.88 -5.14
N ARG A 478 -0.11 -10.23 -4.11
CA ARG A 478 0.04 -9.44 -2.88
C ARG A 478 0.42 -7.96 -3.10
N ARG A 479 1.07 -7.63 -4.23
CA ARG A 479 1.46 -6.25 -4.57
C ARG A 479 0.26 -5.35 -4.87
N LEU A 480 -0.90 -5.92 -5.23
CA LEU A 480 -2.12 -5.13 -5.43
C LEU A 480 -2.70 -4.56 -4.13
N PHE A 481 -2.17 -4.97 -2.97
CA PHE A 481 -2.39 -4.32 -1.67
C PHE A 481 -2.10 -2.80 -1.68
N PHE A 482 -1.28 -2.31 -2.63
CA PHE A 482 -1.01 -0.87 -2.79
C PHE A 482 -2.13 -0.08 -3.51
N GLY A 483 -3.26 -0.70 -3.84
CA GLY A 483 -4.38 -0.04 -4.52
C GLY A 483 -5.74 -0.55 -4.03
N PRO A 484 -6.39 -1.51 -4.73
CA PRO A 484 -7.70 -2.04 -4.34
C PRO A 484 -7.73 -2.71 -2.96
N GLY A 485 -8.87 -2.61 -2.26
CA GLY A 485 -9.09 -3.27 -0.98
C GLY A 485 -9.94 -4.54 -1.09
N LEU A 486 -10.22 -5.19 0.06
CA LEU A 486 -11.06 -6.39 0.11
C LEU A 486 -12.51 -6.14 -0.33
N GLU A 487 -13.00 -4.90 -0.29
CA GLU A 487 -14.35 -4.55 -0.74
C GLU A 487 -14.52 -4.78 -2.24
N GLU A 488 -13.57 -4.30 -3.05
CA GLU A 488 -13.55 -4.52 -4.49
C GLU A 488 -13.43 -6.01 -4.83
N TYR A 489 -12.54 -6.73 -4.14
CA TYR A 489 -12.35 -8.15 -4.37
C TYR A 489 -13.54 -8.99 -3.89
N ALA A 490 -14.27 -8.56 -2.86
CA ALA A 490 -15.53 -9.16 -2.45
C ALA A 490 -16.61 -9.01 -3.53
N ARG A 491 -16.71 -7.83 -4.19
CA ARG A 491 -17.61 -7.64 -5.35
C ARG A 491 -17.26 -8.59 -6.49
N ALA A 492 -15.97 -8.71 -6.83
CA ALA A 492 -15.51 -9.65 -7.85
C ALA A 492 -15.79 -11.11 -7.47
N MET A 493 -15.55 -11.48 -6.20
CA MET A 493 -15.80 -12.81 -5.67
C MET A 493 -17.26 -13.21 -5.80
N ARG A 494 -18.20 -12.34 -5.42
CA ARG A 494 -19.64 -12.59 -5.60
C ARG A 494 -20.02 -12.78 -7.06
N ALA A 495 -19.50 -11.92 -7.94
CA ALA A 495 -19.79 -12.00 -9.37
C ALA A 495 -19.26 -13.30 -9.99
N VAL A 496 -18.05 -13.73 -9.62
CA VAL A 496 -17.47 -14.98 -10.14
C VAL A 496 -18.18 -16.20 -9.59
N THR A 497 -18.39 -16.25 -8.28
CA THR A 497 -18.83 -17.48 -7.59
C THR A 497 -20.34 -17.63 -7.48
N GLY A 498 -21.10 -16.52 -7.47
CA GLY A 498 -22.52 -16.51 -7.20
C GLY A 498 -22.86 -16.66 -5.71
N LEU A 499 -21.88 -16.49 -4.81
CA LEU A 499 -22.10 -16.41 -3.37
C LEU A 499 -22.89 -15.15 -2.99
N ASP A 500 -23.62 -15.21 -1.88
CA ASP A 500 -24.33 -14.06 -1.35
C ASP A 500 -23.39 -13.05 -0.65
N THR A 501 -23.97 -11.92 -0.22
CA THR A 501 -23.24 -10.83 0.44
C THR A 501 -22.63 -11.24 1.77
N GLU A 502 -23.26 -12.15 2.52
CA GLU A 502 -22.74 -12.59 3.82
C GLU A 502 -21.48 -13.44 3.62
N GLN A 503 -21.55 -14.39 2.69
CA GLN A 503 -20.50 -15.37 2.39
C GLN A 503 -19.28 -14.74 1.69
N ALA A 504 -19.48 -13.68 0.89
CA ALA A 504 -18.42 -13.00 0.16
C ALA A 504 -18.46 -11.49 0.40
N SER A 505 -18.37 -11.08 1.67
CA SER A 505 -18.11 -9.71 2.12
C SER A 505 -16.62 -9.46 2.37
N ALA A 506 -16.18 -8.20 2.46
CA ALA A 506 -14.82 -7.85 2.86
C ALA A 506 -14.45 -8.46 4.24
N LEU A 507 -15.41 -8.48 5.18
CA LEU A 507 -15.23 -9.10 6.49
C LEU A 507 -15.09 -10.63 6.41
N ALA A 508 -15.88 -11.30 5.56
CA ALA A 508 -15.76 -12.74 5.35
C ALA A 508 -14.38 -13.10 4.77
N LEU A 509 -13.90 -12.32 3.80
CA LEU A 509 -12.55 -12.47 3.24
C LEU A 509 -11.47 -12.26 4.31
N ALA A 510 -11.59 -11.21 5.12
CA ALA A 510 -10.64 -10.94 6.22
C ALA A 510 -10.60 -12.08 7.25
N ARG A 511 -11.76 -12.66 7.59
CA ARG A 511 -11.85 -13.84 8.48
C ARG A 511 -11.19 -15.07 7.89
N CYS A 512 -11.34 -15.31 6.59
CA CYS A 512 -10.59 -16.37 5.91
C CYS A 512 -9.09 -16.15 6.06
N GLY A 513 -8.59 -14.93 5.83
CA GLY A 513 -7.18 -14.60 6.02
C GLY A 513 -6.67 -14.83 7.44
N GLU A 514 -7.45 -14.41 8.45
CA GLU A 514 -7.16 -14.66 9.86
C GLU A 514 -7.05 -16.16 10.18
N GLN A 515 -7.99 -16.97 9.67
CA GLN A 515 -7.98 -18.42 9.86
C GLN A 515 -6.73 -19.05 9.26
N VAL A 516 -6.31 -18.62 8.08
CA VAL A 516 -5.10 -19.10 7.40
C VAL A 516 -3.85 -18.84 8.26
N VAL A 517 -3.69 -17.62 8.77
CA VAL A 517 -2.54 -17.25 9.61
C VAL A 517 -2.57 -18.02 10.93
N LEU A 518 -3.74 -18.20 11.54
CA LEU A 518 -3.88 -19.00 12.77
C LEU A 518 -3.52 -20.47 12.54
N GLU A 519 -3.89 -21.04 11.40
CA GLU A 519 -3.55 -22.43 11.07
C GLU A 519 -2.05 -22.62 10.86
N GLU A 520 -1.41 -21.70 10.15
CA GLU A 520 0.05 -21.66 10.03
C GLU A 520 0.73 -21.56 11.40
N ARG A 521 0.15 -20.79 12.33
CA ARG A 521 0.62 -20.73 13.72
C ARG A 521 0.42 -22.06 14.47
N ARG A 522 -0.68 -22.79 14.25
CA ARG A 522 -0.90 -24.13 14.83
C ARG A 522 0.14 -25.12 14.32
N ILE A 523 0.40 -25.12 13.00
CA ILE A 523 1.42 -25.95 12.37
C ILE A 523 2.79 -25.66 12.99
N ASN A 524 3.15 -24.39 13.13
CA ASN A 524 4.41 -24.02 13.77
C ASN A 524 4.47 -24.42 15.25
N ALA A 525 3.41 -24.21 16.02
CA ALA A 525 3.35 -24.60 17.42
C ALA A 525 3.53 -26.12 17.60
N ALA A 526 2.91 -26.93 16.73
CA ALA A 526 3.08 -28.38 16.69
C ALA A 526 4.54 -28.80 16.39
N ASN A 527 5.33 -27.91 15.79
CA ASN A 527 6.74 -28.12 15.46
C ASN A 527 7.70 -27.41 16.43
N GLY A 528 7.23 -27.00 17.61
CA GLY A 528 8.08 -26.47 18.68
C GLY A 528 8.36 -24.97 18.60
N PHE A 529 7.73 -24.24 17.68
CA PHE A 529 7.84 -22.77 17.65
C PHE A 529 7.04 -22.15 18.79
N THR A 530 7.69 -21.21 19.47
CA THR A 530 7.17 -20.48 20.64
C THR A 530 7.65 -19.04 20.61
N ALA A 531 7.32 -18.24 21.62
CA ALA A 531 7.69 -16.84 21.73
C ALA A 531 9.21 -16.57 21.73
N VAL A 532 10.06 -17.59 21.95
CA VAL A 532 11.53 -17.43 21.81
C VAL A 532 11.96 -17.32 20.34
N HIS A 533 11.13 -17.80 19.42
CA HIS A 533 11.37 -17.78 17.98
C HIS A 533 10.73 -16.56 17.29
N ASP A 534 9.86 -15.84 17.99
CA ASP A 534 9.29 -14.56 17.57
C ASP A 534 10.14 -13.40 18.12
N ASP A 535 11.44 -13.40 17.79
CA ASP A 535 12.40 -12.40 18.25
C ASP A 535 13.33 -11.99 17.11
N LEU A 536 14.01 -10.86 17.29
CA LEU A 536 15.01 -10.35 16.35
C LEU A 536 16.43 -10.62 16.86
N PRO A 537 17.43 -10.69 15.96
CA PRO A 537 18.84 -10.74 16.34
C PRO A 537 19.21 -9.64 17.37
N SER A 538 20.06 -10.00 18.34
CA SER A 538 20.44 -9.12 19.46
C SER A 538 21.04 -7.79 19.01
N ARG A 539 21.69 -7.76 17.85
CA ARG A 539 22.26 -6.58 17.19
C ARG A 539 21.28 -5.40 17.12
N PHE A 540 19.99 -5.65 16.94
CA PHE A 540 19.00 -4.58 16.81
C PHE A 540 18.63 -3.92 18.15
N PHE A 541 19.03 -4.51 19.29
CA PHE A 541 18.74 -3.99 20.64
C PHE A 541 19.97 -3.45 21.37
N THR A 542 21.18 -3.77 20.88
CA THR A 542 22.44 -3.39 21.54
C THR A 542 23.09 -2.17 20.86
N PRO A 543 23.48 -1.12 21.62
CA PRO A 543 24.31 -0.06 21.10
C PRO A 543 25.70 -0.59 20.71
N LYS A 544 26.30 -0.08 19.62
CA LYS A 544 27.71 -0.39 19.30
C LYS A 544 28.65 0.30 20.31
N HIS A 545 29.75 -0.38 20.68
CA HIS A 545 30.88 0.28 21.33
C HIS A 545 31.48 1.35 20.42
N LYS A 546 31.87 2.49 21.01
CA LYS A 546 32.55 3.62 20.36
C LYS A 546 33.95 3.21 19.84
N GLY A 547 34.01 2.48 18.72
CA GLY A 547 35.23 2.35 17.93
C GLY A 547 35.49 3.64 17.14
N LYS A 548 36.76 3.94 16.83
CA LYS A 548 37.17 5.12 16.04
C LYS A 548 36.34 5.20 14.76
N GLN A 549 35.53 6.25 14.64
CA GLN A 549 34.85 6.62 13.40
C GLN A 549 35.92 6.94 12.36
N THR A 550 35.97 6.17 11.27
CA THR A 550 36.66 6.59 10.05
C THR A 550 35.81 7.64 9.34
N ALA A 551 36.45 8.71 8.86
CA ALA A 551 35.75 9.79 8.16
C ALA A 551 34.95 9.22 6.97
N GLY A 552 33.65 9.50 6.92
CA GLY A 552 32.73 9.05 5.86
C GLY A 552 31.70 7.99 6.27
N GLN A 553 31.78 7.39 7.46
CA GLN A 553 30.72 6.51 7.98
C GLN A 553 29.72 7.31 8.82
N THR A 554 28.48 7.44 8.36
CA THR A 554 27.36 7.94 9.19
C THR A 554 27.04 6.94 10.30
N SER A 555 26.55 7.45 11.43
CA SER A 555 26.30 6.70 12.66
C SER A 555 25.34 5.52 12.44
N ALA A 556 25.61 4.40 13.10
CA ALA A 556 24.68 3.27 13.17
C ALA A 556 23.31 3.74 13.73
N PRO A 557 22.19 3.17 13.26
CA PRO A 557 20.86 3.55 13.76
C PRO A 557 20.73 3.29 15.26
N ASP A 558 19.88 4.09 15.92
CA ASP A 558 19.55 3.87 17.32
C ASP A 558 18.98 2.47 17.54
N PRO A 559 19.37 1.80 18.64
CA PRO A 559 18.85 0.48 18.95
C PRO A 559 17.35 0.53 19.25
N LEU A 560 16.64 -0.53 18.88
CA LEU A 560 15.26 -0.74 19.29
C LEU A 560 15.18 -0.87 20.81
N SER A 561 14.18 -0.27 21.42
CA SER A 561 13.86 -0.54 22.83
C SER A 561 13.35 -1.96 22.98
N ARG A 562 14.15 -2.85 23.60
CA ARG A 562 13.76 -4.23 23.91
C ARG A 562 12.42 -4.30 24.65
N ARG A 563 12.21 -3.42 25.62
CA ARG A 563 10.96 -3.32 26.39
C ARG A 563 9.77 -2.97 25.49
N ALA A 564 9.92 -1.96 24.63
CA ALA A 564 8.85 -1.54 23.72
C ALA A 564 8.52 -2.61 22.67
N PHE A 565 9.54 -3.27 22.10
CA PHE A 565 9.37 -4.38 21.17
C PHE A 565 8.63 -5.56 21.79
N LEU A 566 9.05 -6.01 22.99
CA LEU A 566 8.38 -7.12 23.68
C LEU A 566 6.94 -6.76 24.05
N ALA A 567 6.66 -5.52 24.45
CA ALA A 567 5.31 -5.04 24.70
C ALA A 567 4.46 -5.03 23.41
N ALA A 568 5.02 -4.61 22.28
CA ALA A 568 4.35 -4.65 20.98
C ALA A 568 4.04 -6.09 20.54
N ARG A 569 4.97 -7.02 20.75
CA ARG A 569 4.79 -8.45 20.47
C ARG A 569 3.70 -9.07 21.34
N GLU A 570 3.69 -8.78 22.64
CA GLU A 570 2.64 -9.27 23.55
C GLU A 570 1.27 -8.71 23.15
N ARG A 571 1.18 -7.42 22.77
CA ARG A 571 -0.07 -6.86 22.21
C ARG A 571 -0.48 -7.60 20.94
N TYR A 572 0.45 -7.88 20.03
CA TYR A 572 0.16 -8.67 18.83
C TYR A 572 -0.40 -10.04 19.18
N TYR A 573 0.18 -10.77 20.15
CA TYR A 573 -0.37 -12.05 20.62
C TYR A 573 -1.81 -11.92 21.09
N GLN A 574 -2.10 -10.93 21.94
CA GLN A 574 -3.44 -10.70 22.46
C GLN A 574 -4.45 -10.41 21.33
N ILE A 575 -4.11 -9.51 20.40
CA ILE A 575 -5.00 -9.13 19.28
C ILE A 575 -5.20 -10.29 18.30
N ARG A 576 -4.16 -11.10 18.09
CA ARG A 576 -4.19 -12.28 17.21
C ARG A 576 -4.94 -13.47 17.85
N GLY A 577 -5.15 -13.48 19.16
CA GLY A 577 -5.73 -14.63 19.87
C GLY A 577 -4.72 -15.74 20.17
N LEU A 578 -3.48 -15.35 20.51
CA LEU A 578 -2.39 -16.23 20.91
C LEU A 578 -2.15 -16.16 22.42
N ASP A 579 -1.60 -17.24 22.99
CA ASP A 579 -1.08 -17.26 24.34
C ASP A 579 0.28 -16.51 24.44
N ARG A 580 0.82 -16.41 25.66
CA ARG A 580 2.13 -15.77 25.92
C ARG A 580 3.31 -16.47 25.24
N GLN A 581 3.12 -17.71 24.79
CA GLN A 581 4.10 -18.46 24.02
C GLN A 581 3.90 -18.30 22.51
N GLY A 582 2.98 -17.43 22.05
CA GLY A 582 2.70 -17.21 20.63
C GLY A 582 1.95 -18.36 19.97
N ARG A 583 1.29 -19.22 20.76
CA ARG A 583 0.50 -20.37 20.27
C ARG A 583 -0.99 -19.99 20.21
N PRO A 584 -1.75 -20.45 19.21
CA PRO A 584 -3.19 -20.19 19.14
C PRO A 584 -3.93 -20.66 20.39
N LEU A 585 -4.86 -19.85 20.91
CA LEU A 585 -5.73 -20.23 22.02
C LEU A 585 -6.82 -21.20 21.54
N ASP A 586 -7.04 -22.29 22.28
CA ASP A 586 -8.08 -23.29 21.95
C ASP A 586 -9.49 -22.68 21.99
N GLY A 587 -10.30 -22.98 20.97
CA GLY A 587 -11.73 -22.65 20.95
C GLY A 587 -12.13 -21.20 20.65
N ARG A 588 -11.18 -20.31 20.29
CA ARG A 588 -11.49 -18.94 19.85
C ARG A 588 -11.09 -18.74 18.38
N HIS A 589 -12.08 -18.73 17.48
CA HIS A 589 -12.07 -17.71 16.44
C HIS A 589 -12.14 -16.35 17.15
N SER A 590 -11.60 -15.28 16.55
CA SER A 590 -11.69 -13.93 17.10
C SER A 590 -13.08 -13.65 17.72
N PRO A 591 -13.14 -12.89 18.83
CA PRO A 591 -14.40 -12.65 19.54
C PRO A 591 -15.53 -12.35 18.55
N PRO A 592 -16.74 -12.93 18.73
CA PRO A 592 -17.85 -12.65 17.84
C PRO A 592 -18.03 -11.13 17.74
N PRO A 593 -18.54 -10.59 16.60
CA PRO A 593 -18.65 -9.15 16.34
C PRO A 593 -19.53 -8.37 17.35
N HIS A 594 -20.03 -9.04 18.39
CA HIS A 594 -20.86 -8.51 19.47
C HIS A 594 -20.24 -8.71 20.85
N ALA A 595 -19.03 -9.27 20.97
CA ALA A 595 -18.36 -9.33 22.27
C ALA A 595 -17.89 -7.92 22.67
N PRO A 596 -18.10 -7.51 23.93
CA PRO A 596 -17.66 -6.20 24.39
C PRO A 596 -16.14 -6.06 24.22
N LEU A 597 -15.70 -4.92 23.67
CA LEU A 597 -14.28 -4.63 23.47
C LEU A 597 -13.58 -4.57 24.84
N PRO A 598 -12.36 -5.13 24.98
CA PRO A 598 -11.62 -5.03 26.24
C PRO A 598 -11.37 -3.54 26.57
N GLN A 599 -11.88 -3.07 27.70
CA GLN A 599 -11.70 -1.69 28.14
C GLN A 599 -10.39 -1.55 28.94
N SER A 600 -9.65 -0.46 28.70
CA SER A 600 -8.53 -0.10 29.57
C SER A 600 -9.06 0.38 30.93
N ALA A 601 -8.55 -0.20 32.03
CA ALA A 601 -8.77 0.30 33.39
C ALA A 601 -7.74 1.36 33.83
N CYS A 602 -6.83 1.80 32.94
CA CYS A 602 -5.72 2.67 33.31
C CYS A 602 -5.67 3.95 32.43
N PRO A 603 -5.58 5.15 33.03
CA PRO A 603 -5.30 6.41 32.33
C PRO A 603 -3.79 6.67 32.12
N ASP A 604 -2.91 5.66 32.26
CA ASP A 604 -1.49 5.83 31.95
C ASP A 604 -1.26 6.03 30.45
N ALA A 605 -0.58 7.13 30.13
CA ALA A 605 -0.24 7.61 28.79
C ALA A 605 0.46 6.53 27.93
N GLY A 606 -0.34 5.72 27.23
CA GLY A 606 0.13 4.79 26.22
C GLY A 606 0.28 5.48 24.86
N PRO A 607 1.07 4.92 23.92
CA PRO A 607 1.32 5.53 22.61
C PRO A 607 0.06 5.82 21.77
N LEU A 608 -1.03 5.06 22.01
CA LEU A 608 -2.32 5.28 21.34
C LEU A 608 -3.09 6.46 21.95
N GLN A 609 -3.03 6.66 23.27
CA GLN A 609 -3.60 7.83 23.92
C GLN A 609 -2.96 9.10 23.38
N ASP A 610 -1.63 9.11 23.25
CA ASP A 610 -0.90 10.24 22.67
C ASP A 610 -1.33 10.52 21.22
N ALA A 611 -1.60 9.47 20.43
CA ALA A 611 -2.12 9.62 19.07
C ALA A 611 -3.51 10.27 19.05
N LEU A 612 -4.41 9.86 19.94
CA LEU A 612 -5.72 10.47 20.09
C LEU A 612 -5.63 11.93 20.54
N MET A 613 -4.77 12.25 21.51
CA MET A 613 -4.54 13.61 21.98
C MET A 613 -3.99 14.51 20.87
N ARG A 614 -3.03 14.02 20.06
CA ARG A 614 -2.52 14.76 18.89
C ARG A 614 -3.63 15.03 17.87
N CYS A 615 -4.52 14.08 17.65
CA CYS A 615 -5.68 14.25 16.77
C CYS A 615 -6.63 15.33 17.29
N GLU A 616 -6.94 15.32 18.59
CA GLU A 616 -7.77 16.33 19.23
C GLU A 616 -7.15 17.72 19.16
N THR A 617 -5.87 17.86 19.56
CA THR A 617 -5.15 19.14 19.50
C THR A 617 -5.17 19.72 18.08
N ARG A 618 -5.06 18.87 17.05
CA ARG A 618 -5.12 19.31 15.65
C ARG A 618 -6.49 19.84 15.26
N LEU A 619 -7.55 19.12 15.59
CA LEU A 619 -8.92 19.54 15.30
C LEU A 619 -9.26 20.87 15.96
N VAL A 620 -8.72 21.12 17.16
CA VAL A 620 -8.87 22.41 17.85
C VAL A 620 -8.00 23.50 17.23
N ARG A 621 -6.72 23.21 16.94
CA ARG A 621 -5.77 24.19 16.37
C ARG A 621 -6.20 24.70 15.00
N THR A 622 -6.76 23.83 14.16
CA THR A 622 -7.29 24.18 12.83
C THR A 622 -8.59 24.97 12.88
N GLY A 623 -9.18 25.15 14.07
CA GLY A 623 -10.48 25.79 14.23
C GLY A 623 -11.67 24.92 13.79
N LEU A 624 -11.42 23.68 13.33
CA LEU A 624 -12.48 22.77 12.91
C LEU A 624 -13.36 22.35 14.08
N VAL A 625 -12.83 22.36 15.31
CA VAL A 625 -13.55 22.08 16.55
C VAL A 625 -13.28 23.17 17.58
N HIS A 626 -14.32 23.61 18.28
CA HIS A 626 -14.16 24.59 19.37
C HIS A 626 -13.55 23.92 20.60
N ALA A 627 -12.56 24.55 21.26
CA ALA A 627 -11.90 23.99 22.45
C ALA A 627 -12.88 23.62 23.57
N GLY A 628 -13.99 24.35 23.70
CA GLY A 628 -15.07 24.07 24.65
C GLY A 628 -16.11 23.02 24.23
N GLN A 629 -16.01 22.46 23.02
CA GLN A 629 -16.83 21.32 22.54
C GLN A 629 -15.92 20.26 21.92
N PRO A 630 -15.08 19.61 22.75
CA PRO A 630 -14.00 18.82 22.20
C PRO A 630 -14.55 17.51 21.57
N PRO A 631 -13.82 16.86 20.65
CA PRO A 631 -14.35 15.76 19.81
C PRO A 631 -14.29 14.39 20.50
N LEU A 632 -15.18 13.46 20.18
CA LEU A 632 -15.12 12.08 20.71
C LEU A 632 -14.25 11.20 19.81
N LEU A 633 -13.14 10.71 20.34
CA LEU A 633 -12.17 9.91 19.61
C LEU A 633 -11.99 8.55 20.29
N ALA A 634 -12.11 7.48 19.51
CA ALA A 634 -11.86 6.11 19.95
C ALA A 634 -10.82 5.47 19.04
N ALA A 635 -9.89 4.73 19.64
CA ALA A 635 -8.98 3.87 18.91
C ALA A 635 -8.84 2.52 19.61
N LEU A 636 -8.84 1.46 18.82
CA LEU A 636 -8.76 0.08 19.26
C LEU A 636 -7.39 -0.47 18.90
N ASP A 637 -6.63 -0.93 19.89
CA ASP A 637 -5.45 -1.78 19.71
C ASP A 637 -5.74 -3.16 20.33
N ASN A 638 -5.08 -3.53 21.45
CA ASN A 638 -5.47 -4.67 22.28
C ASN A 638 -6.63 -4.34 23.24
N THR A 639 -6.75 -3.06 23.62
CA THR A 639 -7.88 -2.50 24.35
C THR A 639 -8.45 -1.32 23.59
N LEU A 640 -9.73 -1.03 23.79
CA LEU A 640 -10.31 0.22 23.34
C LEU A 640 -9.85 1.37 24.23
N VAL A 641 -9.38 2.44 23.59
CA VAL A 641 -8.91 3.67 24.22
C VAL A 641 -9.75 4.82 23.71
N TRP A 642 -10.22 5.66 24.62
CA TRP A 642 -10.95 6.89 24.34
C TRP A 642 -10.08 8.08 24.72
N ASN A 643 -10.16 9.19 23.98
CA ASN A 643 -9.48 10.43 24.38
C ASN A 643 -9.99 10.97 25.72
N ARG A 644 -11.26 10.69 26.09
CA ARG A 644 -11.88 11.06 27.37
C ARG A 644 -12.91 10.04 27.85
N THR A 645 -13.32 10.14 29.11
CA THR A 645 -14.19 9.15 29.77
C THR A 645 -15.34 9.75 30.59
N GLU A 646 -15.92 10.86 30.13
CA GLU A 646 -17.02 11.56 30.81
C GLU A 646 -18.29 10.69 30.99
N PRO A 647 -18.98 10.73 32.16
CA PRO A 647 -20.17 9.90 32.42
C PRO A 647 -21.36 10.20 31.51
N HIS A 648 -21.58 11.46 31.13
CA HIS A 648 -22.72 11.88 30.32
C HIS A 648 -22.64 11.39 28.85
N GLU A 649 -21.46 10.98 28.39
CA GLU A 649 -21.21 10.46 27.04
C GLU A 649 -21.32 8.93 26.97
N ALA A 650 -21.60 8.23 28.09
CA ALA A 650 -21.58 6.76 28.16
C ALA A 650 -22.53 6.07 27.16
N GLY A 651 -23.73 6.62 26.97
CA GLY A 651 -24.70 6.09 26.01
C GLY A 651 -24.25 6.24 24.55
N GLN A 652 -23.64 7.37 24.21
CA GLN A 652 -23.06 7.59 22.88
C GLN A 652 -21.86 6.68 22.65
N ARG A 653 -20.97 6.54 23.64
CA ARG A 653 -19.81 5.64 23.55
C ARG A 653 -20.23 4.20 23.28
N ALA A 654 -21.22 3.67 23.98
CA ALA A 654 -21.71 2.30 23.74
C ALA A 654 -22.17 2.07 22.29
N ILE A 655 -22.87 3.05 21.69
CA ILE A 655 -23.29 2.98 20.28
C ILE A 655 -22.07 3.01 19.34
N LEU A 656 -21.12 3.90 19.59
CA LEU A 656 -19.89 4.03 18.81
C LEU A 656 -18.99 2.78 18.90
N GLU A 657 -18.92 2.12 20.06
CA GLU A 657 -18.21 0.84 20.24
C GLU A 657 -18.82 -0.27 19.39
N SER A 658 -20.16 -0.33 19.33
CA SER A 658 -20.86 -1.26 18.46
C SER A 658 -20.56 -0.98 16.97
N ILE A 659 -20.46 0.30 16.57
CA ILE A 659 -20.14 0.69 15.18
C ILE A 659 -18.68 0.33 14.84
N LEU A 660 -17.74 0.62 15.75
CA LEU A 660 -16.33 0.30 15.57
C LEU A 660 -16.12 -1.22 15.43
N THR A 661 -16.80 -2.01 16.28
CA THR A 661 -16.72 -3.47 16.23
C THR A 661 -17.35 -4.04 14.94
N ALA A 662 -18.51 -3.52 14.54
CA ALA A 662 -19.21 -3.98 13.34
C ALA A 662 -18.51 -3.60 12.03
N SER A 663 -17.79 -2.47 12.02
CA SER A 663 -17.02 -2.03 10.84
C SER A 663 -15.65 -2.69 10.73
N GLY A 664 -15.10 -3.22 11.82
CA GLY A 664 -13.74 -3.78 11.85
C GLY A 664 -12.63 -2.72 11.81
N ALA A 665 -12.97 -1.44 11.83
CA ALA A 665 -12.01 -0.34 11.84
C ALA A 665 -11.17 -0.32 13.14
N SER A 666 -10.04 0.40 13.09
CA SER A 666 -9.11 0.54 14.22
C SER A 666 -9.32 1.85 14.98
N ALA A 667 -10.02 2.80 14.40
CA ALA A 667 -10.35 4.06 15.05
C ALA A 667 -11.69 4.60 14.55
N LEU A 668 -12.30 5.45 15.35
CA LEU A 668 -13.53 6.15 15.06
C LEU A 668 -13.47 7.54 15.68
N THR A 669 -13.99 8.52 14.95
CA THR A 669 -14.07 9.91 15.42
C THR A 669 -15.47 10.44 15.20
N LEU A 670 -16.07 11.00 16.25
CA LEU A 670 -17.30 11.78 16.18
C LEU A 670 -16.99 13.23 16.55
N VAL A 671 -17.23 14.14 15.61
CA VAL A 671 -16.94 15.57 15.76
C VAL A 671 -18.20 16.37 15.51
N ARG A 672 -18.51 17.34 16.38
CA ARG A 672 -19.36 18.48 16.02
C ARG A 672 -18.47 19.63 15.56
N PRO A 673 -18.45 19.95 14.26
CA PRO A 673 -17.57 21.01 13.75
C PRO A 673 -17.93 22.38 14.33
N ALA A 674 -16.96 23.29 14.41
CA ALA A 674 -17.21 24.69 14.74
C ALA A 674 -17.97 25.41 13.62
N PHE A 675 -18.44 26.63 13.89
CA PHE A 675 -18.92 27.52 12.83
C PHE A 675 -17.75 27.81 11.85
N PRO A 676 -17.96 27.80 10.52
CA PRO A 676 -19.24 27.79 9.80
C PRO A 676 -19.89 26.42 9.54
N TYR A 677 -19.20 25.32 9.79
CA TYR A 677 -19.54 23.99 9.27
C TYR A 677 -20.77 23.32 9.91
N ALA A 678 -20.92 23.37 11.23
CA ALA A 678 -22.01 22.64 11.90
C ALA A 678 -23.43 23.03 11.42
N PRO A 679 -23.79 24.33 11.32
CA PRO A 679 -25.09 24.71 10.79
C PRO A 679 -25.33 24.32 9.32
N LEU A 680 -24.26 24.30 8.50
CA LEU A 680 -24.32 23.92 7.09
C LEU A 680 -24.63 22.43 6.94
N LEU A 681 -23.91 21.61 7.70
CA LEU A 681 -24.12 20.17 7.79
C LEU A 681 -25.54 19.83 8.26
N ASP A 682 -26.02 20.52 9.30
CA ASP A 682 -27.37 20.31 9.85
C ASP A 682 -28.46 20.63 8.82
N LEU A 683 -28.26 21.68 8.01
CA LEU A 683 -29.20 22.08 6.96
C LEU A 683 -29.21 21.11 5.79
N LEU A 684 -28.04 20.88 5.17
CA LEU A 684 -27.91 20.03 3.99
C LEU A 684 -28.30 18.57 4.27
N GLY A 685 -27.95 18.05 5.46
CA GLY A 685 -28.32 16.70 5.84
C GLY A 685 -29.83 16.53 6.01
N ARG A 686 -30.54 17.52 6.57
CA ARG A 686 -32.01 17.48 6.70
C ARG A 686 -32.70 17.58 5.34
N GLU A 687 -32.19 18.41 4.44
CA GLU A 687 -32.69 18.52 3.07
C GLU A 687 -32.51 17.19 2.32
N ALA A 688 -31.33 16.56 2.38
CA ALA A 688 -31.08 15.27 1.73
C ALA A 688 -32.00 14.15 2.21
N LEU A 689 -32.26 14.06 3.52
CA LEU A 689 -33.19 13.10 4.11
C LEU A 689 -34.64 13.36 3.65
N ALA A 690 -35.05 14.62 3.56
CA ALA A 690 -36.38 15.01 3.11
C ALA A 690 -36.60 14.70 1.62
N ASP A 691 -35.60 15.00 0.78
CA ASP A 691 -35.71 14.88 -0.67
C ASP A 691 -35.71 13.42 -1.15
N GLN A 692 -34.90 12.56 -0.51
CA GLN A 692 -34.72 11.17 -0.97
C GLN A 692 -35.67 10.18 -0.29
N GLY A 693 -36.22 10.52 0.88
CA GLY A 693 -37.10 9.63 1.65
C GLY A 693 -36.43 8.31 2.08
N SER A 694 -35.10 8.24 2.04
CA SER A 694 -34.28 7.07 2.39
C SER A 694 -33.36 7.39 3.57
N ASP A 695 -33.09 6.38 4.41
CA ASP A 695 -32.14 6.48 5.53
C ASP A 695 -31.23 5.24 5.52
N PRO A 696 -29.93 5.38 5.18
CA PRO A 696 -29.21 6.63 4.95
C PRO A 696 -29.48 7.28 3.59
N ALA A 697 -29.63 8.61 3.57
CA ALA A 697 -29.63 9.42 2.35
C ALA A 697 -28.20 9.72 1.87
N ARG A 698 -28.03 10.31 0.69
CA ARG A 698 -26.70 10.63 0.11
C ARG A 698 -26.57 12.07 -0.37
N ILE A 699 -25.49 12.75 0.00
CA ILE A 699 -25.11 14.06 -0.54
C ILE A 699 -23.93 13.88 -1.52
N THR A 700 -24.03 14.41 -2.73
CA THR A 700 -22.94 14.33 -3.73
C THR A 700 -22.18 15.66 -3.80
N PRO A 701 -20.87 15.68 -3.49
CA PRO A 701 -20.02 16.87 -3.68
C PRO A 701 -19.98 17.33 -5.14
N ARG A 702 -19.76 18.63 -5.36
CA ARG A 702 -19.69 19.23 -6.71
C ARG A 702 -18.27 19.52 -7.18
N ASP A 703 -17.36 19.81 -6.25
CA ASP A 703 -15.96 20.04 -6.55
C ASP A 703 -15.28 18.74 -7.00
N CYS A 704 -14.33 18.87 -7.94
CA CYS A 704 -13.74 17.74 -8.62
C CYS A 704 -12.94 16.85 -7.66
N GLU A 705 -12.22 17.48 -6.74
CA GLU A 705 -11.34 16.79 -5.82
C GLU A 705 -12.11 16.00 -4.77
N THR A 706 -13.07 16.61 -4.08
CA THR A 706 -13.84 15.90 -3.04
C THR A 706 -14.78 14.86 -3.64
N ARG A 707 -15.31 15.08 -4.86
CA ARG A 707 -16.07 14.04 -5.58
C ARG A 707 -15.20 12.83 -5.92
N THR A 708 -13.92 13.06 -6.22
CA THR A 708 -12.96 11.97 -6.45
C THR A 708 -12.62 11.24 -5.15
N PHE A 709 -12.49 11.98 -4.04
CA PHE A 709 -12.09 11.43 -2.75
C PHE A 709 -13.22 10.74 -1.97
N LEU A 710 -14.42 11.34 -1.90
CA LEU A 710 -15.56 10.85 -1.11
C LEU A 710 -16.61 10.11 -1.95
N HIS A 711 -16.72 10.39 -3.25
CA HIS A 711 -17.83 10.00 -4.14
C HIS A 711 -19.19 10.59 -3.73
N ASP A 712 -19.71 10.18 -2.57
CA ASP A 712 -20.90 10.73 -1.92
C ASP A 712 -20.72 10.68 -0.40
N ILE A 713 -21.53 11.45 0.31
CA ILE A 713 -21.51 11.60 1.76
C ILE A 713 -22.84 11.06 2.31
N PRO A 714 -22.85 9.89 2.96
CA PRO A 714 -24.03 9.34 3.60
C PRO A 714 -24.55 10.26 4.72
N VAL A 715 -25.86 10.32 4.86
CA VAL A 715 -26.56 11.06 5.92
C VAL A 715 -27.46 10.10 6.68
N CYS A 716 -27.26 9.97 7.99
CA CYS A 716 -28.13 9.21 8.87
C CYS A 716 -29.03 10.17 9.65
N ALA A 717 -30.32 9.85 9.80
CA ALA A 717 -31.23 10.71 10.57
C ALA A 717 -30.86 10.75 12.07
N THR A 718 -30.31 9.65 12.59
CA THR A 718 -29.92 9.51 14.00
C THR A 718 -28.65 8.66 14.16
N LEU A 719 -27.98 8.77 15.30
CA LEU A 719 -26.87 7.89 15.66
C LEU A 719 -27.40 6.51 16.08
N HIS A 720 -27.48 5.58 15.12
CA HIS A 720 -27.93 4.21 15.36
C HIS A 720 -26.96 3.19 14.73
N PRO A 721 -26.57 2.09 15.43
CA PRO A 721 -25.57 1.15 14.94
C PRO A 721 -25.84 0.59 13.54
N ASN A 722 -27.09 0.20 13.25
CA ASN A 722 -27.45 -0.40 11.96
C ASN A 722 -27.44 0.62 10.81
N LEU A 723 -27.85 1.87 11.09
CA LEU A 723 -27.85 2.94 10.09
C LEU A 723 -26.42 3.36 9.78
N ALA A 724 -25.63 3.60 10.83
CA ALA A 724 -24.20 3.91 10.70
C ALA A 724 -23.43 2.79 10.01
N LYS A 725 -23.72 1.51 10.32
CA LYS A 725 -23.13 0.35 9.62
C LYS A 725 -23.45 0.36 8.13
N THR A 726 -24.70 0.66 7.77
CA THR A 726 -25.13 0.73 6.36
C THR A 726 -24.49 1.92 5.64
N ALA A 727 -24.47 3.08 6.28
CA ALA A 727 -23.85 4.29 5.76
C ALA A 727 -22.34 4.14 5.56
N LEU A 728 -21.66 3.54 6.53
CA LEU A 728 -20.20 3.36 6.54
C LEU A 728 -19.73 2.05 5.89
N ALA A 729 -20.64 1.28 5.26
CA ALA A 729 -20.28 0.01 4.62
C ALA A 729 -19.31 0.19 3.43
N ASP A 730 -19.51 1.26 2.65
CA ASP A 730 -18.67 1.60 1.48
C ASP A 730 -18.07 3.02 1.58
N ARG A 731 -18.17 3.68 2.75
CA ARG A 731 -17.77 5.08 2.96
C ARG A 731 -17.07 5.26 4.30
N LYS A 732 -16.14 6.21 4.34
CA LYS A 732 -15.28 6.45 5.52
C LYS A 732 -15.87 7.46 6.49
N SER A 733 -16.89 8.22 6.09
CA SER A 733 -17.58 9.17 6.95
C SER A 733 -19.07 9.21 6.65
N CYS A 734 -19.86 9.67 7.62
CA CYS A 734 -21.27 10.01 7.46
C CYS A 734 -21.64 11.23 8.30
N VAL A 735 -22.70 11.91 7.86
CA VAL A 735 -23.26 13.09 8.51
C VAL A 735 -24.46 12.68 9.35
N ILE A 736 -24.56 13.22 10.56
CA ILE A 736 -25.70 13.02 11.46
C ILE A 736 -26.20 14.40 11.89
N PRO A 737 -27.28 14.93 11.27
CA PRO A 737 -27.79 16.27 11.57
C PRO A 737 -28.13 16.44 13.06
N GLY A 738 -27.71 17.56 13.64
CA GLY A 738 -27.84 17.87 15.06
C GLY A 738 -26.72 17.27 15.94
N LEU A 739 -25.93 16.33 15.42
CA LEU A 739 -24.82 15.72 16.13
C LEU A 739 -23.47 16.12 15.52
N GLY A 740 -23.22 15.82 14.24
CA GLY A 740 -21.97 16.18 13.56
C GLY A 740 -21.54 15.17 12.49
N VAL A 741 -20.22 15.01 12.31
CA VAL A 741 -19.59 14.05 11.38
C VAL A 741 -19.05 12.87 12.16
N LEU A 742 -19.41 11.65 11.74
CA LEU A 742 -18.85 10.40 12.20
C LEU A 742 -17.91 9.84 11.13
N ALA A 743 -16.65 9.54 11.46
CA ALA A 743 -15.69 8.98 10.51
C ALA A 743 -14.90 7.80 11.09
N LEU A 744 -14.52 6.87 10.22
CA LEU A 744 -13.74 5.68 10.54
C LEU A 744 -12.27 5.85 10.11
N GLY A 745 -11.37 5.41 10.98
CA GLY A 745 -9.98 5.14 10.66
C GLY A 745 -9.76 3.64 10.57
N SER A 746 -9.69 3.10 9.35
CA SER A 746 -9.55 1.64 9.14
C SER A 746 -8.33 1.07 9.89
N MET A 747 -7.22 1.80 9.89
CA MET A 747 -5.95 1.35 10.46
C MET A 747 -5.40 2.28 11.55
N VAL A 748 -5.55 3.61 11.40
CA VAL A 748 -5.04 4.61 12.35
C VAL A 748 -6.03 5.77 12.56
N PRO A 749 -6.02 6.44 13.73
CA PRO A 749 -6.93 7.55 14.03
C PRO A 749 -6.88 8.71 13.04
N GLU A 750 -5.69 9.04 12.54
CA GLU A 750 -5.45 10.16 11.62
C GLU A 750 -6.26 10.05 10.31
N GLN A 751 -6.63 8.83 9.88
CA GLN A 751 -7.48 8.61 8.70
C GLN A 751 -8.90 9.18 8.86
N ALA A 752 -9.43 9.12 10.08
CA ALA A 752 -10.75 9.67 10.37
C ALA A 752 -10.73 11.20 10.23
N LEU A 753 -9.61 11.85 10.58
CA LEU A 753 -9.47 13.32 10.55
C LEU A 753 -9.51 13.86 9.13
N VAL A 754 -8.82 13.20 8.20
CA VAL A 754 -8.88 13.56 6.77
C VAL A 754 -10.31 13.51 6.28
N SER A 755 -11.03 12.41 6.57
CA SER A 755 -12.42 12.24 6.14
C SER A 755 -13.36 13.32 6.73
N ILE A 756 -13.11 13.76 7.97
CA ILE A 756 -13.90 14.82 8.63
C ILE A 756 -13.66 16.18 7.98
N SER A 757 -12.39 16.55 7.77
CA SER A 757 -12.04 17.81 7.13
C SER A 757 -12.59 17.87 5.71
N SER A 758 -12.39 16.82 4.89
CA SER A 758 -12.94 16.73 3.53
C SER A 758 -14.48 16.81 3.51
N THR A 759 -15.16 16.18 4.48
CA THR A 759 -16.62 16.26 4.60
C THR A 759 -17.07 17.70 4.90
N CYS A 760 -16.40 18.39 5.82
CA CYS A 760 -16.74 19.78 6.18
C CYS A 760 -16.52 20.74 5.00
N PHE A 761 -15.37 20.63 4.33
CA PHE A 761 -15.04 21.43 3.15
C PHE A 761 -16.06 21.22 2.02
N ALA A 762 -16.36 19.96 1.67
CA ALA A 762 -17.30 19.62 0.61
C ALA A 762 -18.70 20.20 0.84
N LEU A 763 -19.19 20.15 2.08
CA LEU A 763 -20.50 20.68 2.44
C LEU A 763 -20.51 22.22 2.40
N PHE A 764 -19.42 22.87 2.79
CA PHE A 764 -19.27 24.31 2.66
C PHE A 764 -19.31 24.75 1.19
N VAL A 765 -18.48 24.12 0.34
CA VAL A 765 -18.42 24.40 -1.10
C VAL A 765 -19.76 24.11 -1.77
N LEU A 766 -20.41 23.00 -1.43
CA LEU A 766 -21.73 22.65 -1.96
C LEU A 766 -22.79 23.70 -1.60
N PHE A 767 -22.86 24.11 -0.34
CA PHE A 767 -23.81 25.12 0.11
C PHE A 767 -23.61 26.46 -0.62
N ALA A 768 -22.37 26.96 -0.64
CA ALA A 768 -22.05 28.25 -1.25
C ALA A 768 -22.24 28.23 -2.78
N SER A 769 -21.86 27.13 -3.45
CA SER A 769 -22.10 26.94 -4.88
C SER A 769 -23.60 26.90 -5.20
N GLN A 770 -24.40 26.21 -4.39
CA GLN A 770 -25.86 26.19 -4.58
C GLN A 770 -26.48 27.57 -4.39
N LEU A 771 -26.04 28.34 -3.39
CA LEU A 771 -26.50 29.73 -3.21
C LEU A 771 -26.22 30.58 -4.45
N LEU A 772 -25.02 30.49 -5.02
CA LEU A 772 -24.65 31.24 -6.21
C LEU A 772 -25.43 30.83 -7.47
N GLN A 773 -25.88 29.57 -7.55
CA GLN A 773 -26.54 29.04 -8.75
C GLN A 773 -28.07 29.06 -8.67
N SER A 774 -28.64 29.18 -7.46
CA SER A 774 -30.10 29.24 -7.28
C SER A 774 -30.63 30.62 -7.66
N ASP A 775 -31.85 30.70 -8.21
CA ASP A 775 -32.57 31.96 -8.35
C ASP A 775 -32.79 32.57 -6.95
N PRO A 776 -32.56 33.88 -6.72
CA PRO A 776 -32.81 34.52 -5.43
C PRO A 776 -34.20 34.23 -4.85
N ALA A 777 -35.23 34.11 -5.69
CA ALA A 777 -36.61 33.81 -5.26
C ALA A 777 -36.77 32.39 -4.66
N ASP A 778 -35.90 31.45 -5.05
CA ASP A 778 -35.94 30.05 -4.62
C ASP A 778 -35.07 29.80 -3.37
N ILE A 779 -34.33 30.80 -2.89
CA ILE A 779 -33.48 30.66 -1.71
C ILE A 779 -34.34 30.63 -0.45
N SER A 780 -34.37 29.47 0.23
CA SER A 780 -35.12 29.33 1.48
C SER A 780 -34.65 30.30 2.58
N GLN A 781 -35.57 30.75 3.44
CA GLN A 781 -35.25 31.62 4.57
C GLN A 781 -34.15 31.05 5.48
N LYS A 782 -34.08 29.71 5.62
CA LYS A 782 -33.03 29.04 6.40
C LYS A 782 -31.65 29.20 5.77
N ARG A 783 -31.56 29.07 4.44
CA ARG A 783 -30.33 29.28 3.66
C ARG A 783 -29.90 30.75 3.73
N LEU A 784 -30.84 31.68 3.60
CA LEU A 784 -30.58 33.12 3.70
C LEU A 784 -30.08 33.53 5.10
N ALA A 785 -30.72 33.06 6.17
CA ALA A 785 -30.30 33.33 7.53
C ALA A 785 -28.88 32.79 7.82
N LEU A 786 -28.55 31.63 7.27
CA LEU A 786 -27.21 31.07 7.40
C LEU A 786 -26.18 31.86 6.58
N TYR A 787 -26.52 32.26 5.36
CA TYR A 787 -25.70 33.19 4.57
C TYR A 787 -25.40 34.49 5.32
N GLN A 788 -26.41 35.13 5.92
CA GLN A 788 -26.21 36.37 6.69
C GLN A 788 -25.26 36.17 7.89
N ARG A 789 -25.29 35.01 8.54
CA ARG A 789 -24.34 34.66 9.60
C ARG A 789 -22.94 34.44 9.03
N LEU A 790 -22.81 33.78 7.89
CA LEU A 790 -21.53 33.59 7.20
C LEU A 790 -20.92 34.93 6.79
N ARG A 791 -21.72 35.84 6.21
CA ARG A 791 -21.29 37.20 5.82
C ARG A 791 -20.71 37.99 6.98
N LYS A 792 -21.31 37.86 8.18
CA LYS A 792 -20.83 38.50 9.41
C LYS A 792 -19.55 37.86 9.96
N HIS A 793 -19.39 36.55 9.79
CA HIS A 793 -18.23 35.83 10.30
C HIS A 793 -17.00 35.93 9.39
N ALA A 794 -17.21 35.86 8.07
CA ALA A 794 -16.16 35.86 7.06
C ALA A 794 -15.88 37.27 6.51
N HIS A 795 -16.23 38.34 7.24
CA HIS A 795 -16.10 39.70 6.74
C HIS A 795 -14.61 40.07 6.60
N PRO A 796 -14.10 40.25 5.37
CA PRO A 796 -12.66 40.41 5.13
C PRO A 796 -12.10 41.72 5.72
N ASP A 797 -12.96 42.67 6.08
CA ASP A 797 -12.56 44.00 6.55
C ASP A 797 -12.63 44.20 8.08
N THR A 798 -12.95 43.16 8.88
CA THR A 798 -13.15 43.32 10.35
C THR A 798 -12.07 42.69 11.23
N GLU A 799 -11.21 41.82 10.71
CA GLU A 799 -10.07 41.29 11.49
C GLU A 799 -8.76 41.95 11.04
N PRO A 800 -7.85 42.33 11.96
CA PRO A 800 -6.52 42.77 11.58
C PRO A 800 -5.84 41.65 10.79
N ALA A 801 -5.26 41.99 9.63
CA ALA A 801 -4.52 41.02 8.83
C ALA A 801 -3.50 40.32 9.73
N LYS A 802 -3.57 38.98 9.80
CA LYS A 802 -2.54 38.19 10.47
C LYS A 802 -1.18 38.61 9.90
N PRO A 803 -0.16 38.82 10.75
CA PRO A 803 1.14 39.28 10.28
C PRO A 803 1.64 38.32 9.20
N HIS A 804 2.09 38.87 8.07
CA HIS A 804 2.67 38.06 7.01
C HIS A 804 3.84 37.26 7.59
N PRO A 805 3.94 35.95 7.30
CA PRO A 805 5.15 35.21 7.61
C PRO A 805 6.32 35.93 6.93
N THR A 806 7.46 36.01 7.62
CA THR A 806 8.75 36.38 7.02
C THR A 806 9.50 35.09 6.75
N PRO A 807 9.17 34.37 5.65
CA PRO A 807 9.83 33.12 5.33
C PRO A 807 11.34 33.31 5.18
N GLU A 808 12.11 32.24 5.41
CA GLU A 808 13.53 32.23 5.02
C GLU A 808 13.68 32.73 3.58
N HIS A 809 14.37 33.87 3.42
CA HIS A 809 14.61 34.47 2.12
C HIS A 809 15.53 33.58 1.28
N GLY A 810 15.07 33.28 0.08
CA GLY A 810 15.83 32.55 -0.92
C GLY A 810 16.85 33.44 -1.62
N PRO A 811 17.73 32.87 -2.47
CA PRO A 811 17.78 31.46 -2.85
C PRO A 811 18.32 30.57 -1.72
N PHE A 812 17.76 29.37 -1.57
CA PHE A 812 18.17 28.43 -0.52
C PHE A 812 19.58 27.89 -0.79
N ALA A 813 20.48 28.04 0.18
CA ALA A 813 21.90 27.69 0.04
C ALA A 813 22.13 26.17 -0.06
N ASP A 814 21.31 25.38 0.63
CA ASP A 814 21.38 23.94 0.65
C ASP A 814 19.99 23.30 0.87
N ARG A 815 19.96 21.95 0.86
CA ARG A 815 18.73 21.17 1.07
C ARG A 815 18.11 21.42 2.45
N ALA A 816 18.90 21.70 3.48
CA ALA A 816 18.37 21.90 4.83
C ALA A 816 17.60 23.23 4.92
N ALA A 817 18.16 24.31 4.37
CA ALA A 817 17.48 25.61 4.26
C ALA A 817 16.20 25.49 3.42
N ALA A 818 16.25 24.78 2.29
CA ALA A 818 15.07 24.57 1.46
C ALA A 818 13.94 23.83 2.20
N LEU A 819 14.27 22.80 3.00
CA LEU A 819 13.30 22.07 3.82
C LEU A 819 12.71 22.92 4.95
N ALA A 820 13.53 23.78 5.58
CA ALA A 820 13.07 24.71 6.60
C ALA A 820 12.05 25.71 6.02
N ALA A 821 12.39 26.34 4.89
CA ALA A 821 11.52 27.26 4.18
C ALA A 821 10.19 26.60 3.72
N MET A 822 10.25 25.37 3.21
CA MET A 822 9.04 24.60 2.86
C MET A 822 8.13 24.36 4.08
N THR A 823 8.73 24.00 5.22
CA THR A 823 8.00 23.73 6.47
C THR A 823 7.32 24.99 7.01
N GLU A 824 8.00 26.13 6.93
CA GLU A 824 7.44 27.42 7.31
C GLU A 824 6.30 27.84 6.38
N ALA A 825 6.50 27.76 5.06
CA ALA A 825 5.47 28.09 4.08
C ALA A 825 4.22 27.22 4.25
N GLY A 826 4.39 25.91 4.44
CA GLY A 826 3.28 25.00 4.68
C GLY A 826 2.50 25.33 5.96
N ARG A 827 3.20 25.66 7.05
CA ARG A 827 2.58 26.11 8.31
C ARG A 827 1.78 27.40 8.12
N ALA A 828 2.35 28.38 7.40
CA ALA A 828 1.68 29.65 7.14
C ALA A 828 0.38 29.47 6.34
N VAL A 829 0.38 28.62 5.31
CA VAL A 829 -0.82 28.31 4.50
C VAL A 829 -1.96 27.77 5.38
N VAL A 830 -1.64 26.88 6.33
CA VAL A 830 -2.64 26.30 7.26
C VAL A 830 -3.12 27.35 8.28
N GLU A 831 -2.20 28.09 8.92
CA GLU A 831 -2.55 29.10 9.94
C GLU A 831 -3.42 30.24 9.40
N HIS A 832 -3.33 30.52 8.10
CA HIS A 832 -4.14 31.53 7.42
C HIS A 832 -5.43 30.99 6.79
N GLY A 833 -5.75 29.71 6.98
CA GLY A 833 -7.00 29.11 6.48
C GLY A 833 -7.03 28.96 4.96
N LEU A 834 -5.87 28.90 4.31
CA LEU A 834 -5.76 28.66 2.86
C LEU A 834 -5.84 27.15 2.52
N VAL A 835 -5.78 26.29 3.54
CA VAL A 835 -5.94 24.82 3.51
C VAL A 835 -6.52 24.35 4.84
N ASP A 836 -7.39 23.34 4.79
CA ASP A 836 -8.13 22.84 5.97
C ASP A 836 -7.49 21.62 6.67
N SER A 837 -6.62 20.86 6.00
CA SER A 837 -5.94 19.68 6.58
C SER A 837 -4.76 19.15 5.76
N SER A 838 -5.04 18.31 4.76
CA SER A 838 -4.06 17.58 3.93
C SER A 838 -4.17 17.89 2.44
N PHE A 839 -5.04 18.84 2.09
CA PHE A 839 -5.15 19.40 0.75
C PHE A 839 -4.01 20.39 0.53
N GLY A 840 -3.53 20.50 -0.69
CA GLY A 840 -2.43 21.39 -1.07
C GLY A 840 -1.07 20.70 -1.09
N ASN A 841 -0.08 21.40 -1.63
CA ASN A 841 1.31 20.96 -1.63
C ASN A 841 2.27 22.14 -1.78
N VAL A 842 3.54 21.85 -1.55
CA VAL A 842 4.62 22.83 -1.65
C VAL A 842 5.81 22.18 -2.34
N SER A 843 6.48 22.92 -3.23
CA SER A 843 7.74 22.49 -3.82
C SER A 843 8.73 23.63 -4.03
N CYS A 844 10.03 23.29 -4.06
CA CYS A 844 11.09 24.19 -4.49
C CYS A 844 12.19 23.47 -5.26
N LEU A 845 12.95 24.22 -6.06
CA LEU A 845 14.18 23.75 -6.69
C LEU A 845 15.39 23.98 -5.79
N CYS A 846 16.09 22.88 -5.49
CA CYS A 846 17.41 22.90 -4.88
C CYS A 846 18.46 22.55 -5.94
N SER A 847 19.55 23.31 -5.98
CA SER A 847 20.72 22.99 -6.80
C SER A 847 21.68 22.14 -5.98
N GLU A 848 21.92 20.90 -6.39
CA GLU A 848 22.88 20.00 -5.76
C GLU A 848 24.06 19.76 -6.70
N SER A 849 25.16 19.19 -6.21
CA SER A 849 26.32 18.84 -7.05
C SER A 849 25.98 17.85 -8.17
N SER A 850 24.89 17.09 -8.00
CA SER A 850 24.34 16.13 -8.97
C SER A 850 23.42 16.75 -10.02
N GLY A 851 23.05 18.02 -9.90
CA GLY A 851 22.10 18.69 -10.79
C GLY A 851 20.95 19.36 -10.04
N GLN A 852 19.86 19.63 -10.76
CA GLN A 852 18.66 20.22 -10.15
C GLN A 852 17.76 19.14 -9.56
N THR A 853 17.44 19.31 -8.28
CA THR A 853 16.54 18.43 -7.53
C THR A 853 15.33 19.24 -7.11
N MET A 854 14.13 18.78 -7.49
CA MET A 854 12.89 19.34 -6.96
C MET A 854 12.58 18.69 -5.62
N LEU A 855 12.44 19.49 -4.57
CA LEU A 855 11.90 19.06 -3.29
C LEU A 855 10.40 19.31 -3.30
N ILE A 856 9.59 18.31 -2.96
CA ILE A 856 8.13 18.42 -2.98
C ILE A 856 7.49 17.67 -1.81
N SER A 857 6.44 18.25 -1.23
CA SER A 857 5.67 17.58 -0.18
C SER A 857 5.06 16.26 -0.69
N GLN A 858 4.96 15.28 0.20
CA GLN A 858 4.41 13.96 -0.09
C GLN A 858 2.88 13.99 -0.23
N THR A 859 2.30 13.03 -0.96
CA THR A 859 0.83 12.95 -1.11
C THR A 859 0.16 12.77 0.25
N GLY A 860 -0.84 13.61 0.55
CA GLY A 860 -1.65 13.53 1.78
C GLY A 860 -0.89 13.95 3.04
N SER A 861 0.28 14.59 2.93
CA SER A 861 0.94 15.21 4.07
C SER A 861 0.17 16.45 4.54
N PHE A 862 0.14 16.67 5.84
CA PHE A 862 -0.35 17.93 6.40
C PHE A 862 0.74 19.00 6.22
N LEU A 863 0.40 20.14 5.62
CA LEU A 863 1.38 21.18 5.29
C LEU A 863 1.99 21.84 6.53
N ASP A 864 1.31 21.78 7.67
CA ASP A 864 1.81 22.25 8.97
C ASP A 864 2.73 21.23 9.67
N GLN A 865 3.02 20.09 9.03
CA GLN A 865 3.90 19.01 9.51
C GLN A 865 4.69 18.37 8.35
N LEU A 866 5.50 19.18 7.68
CA LEU A 866 6.30 18.72 6.54
C LEU A 866 7.64 18.07 6.92
N GLU A 867 8.02 18.11 8.19
CA GLU A 867 9.18 17.40 8.72
C GLU A 867 9.10 15.91 8.33
N ASP A 868 10.16 15.39 7.68
CA ASP A 868 10.23 14.03 7.09
C ASP A 868 9.16 13.68 6.03
N CYS A 869 8.39 14.67 5.57
CA CYS A 869 7.28 14.51 4.62
C CYS A 869 7.56 15.18 3.27
N VAL A 870 8.83 15.37 2.91
CA VAL A 870 9.28 15.95 1.64
C VAL A 870 10.13 14.92 0.89
N ASP A 871 9.82 14.72 -0.38
CA ASP A 871 10.61 13.87 -1.27
C ASP A 871 11.55 14.70 -2.14
N ALA A 872 12.74 14.18 -2.40
CA ALA A 872 13.61 14.68 -3.45
C ALA A 872 13.32 13.98 -4.79
N CYS A 873 13.08 14.80 -5.81
CA CYS A 873 12.81 14.40 -7.18
C CYS A 873 13.88 15.00 -8.10
N PRO A 874 15.01 14.30 -8.34
CA PRO A 874 15.97 14.71 -9.33
C PRO A 874 15.33 14.83 -10.71
N LEU A 875 15.51 15.98 -11.36
CA LEU A 875 14.86 16.28 -12.65
C LEU A 875 15.48 15.51 -13.82
N ASP A 876 16.66 14.93 -13.63
CA ASP A 876 17.35 14.07 -14.59
C ASP A 876 16.83 12.61 -14.60
N GLY A 877 15.89 12.27 -13.72
CA GLY A 877 15.36 10.92 -13.58
C GLY A 877 16.36 9.91 -13.01
N SER A 878 17.35 10.35 -12.24
CA SER A 878 18.36 9.49 -11.61
C SER A 878 17.87 8.68 -10.41
N SER A 879 16.72 9.04 -9.83
CA SER A 879 16.20 8.45 -8.58
C SER A 879 14.69 8.20 -8.65
N THR A 880 14.24 7.25 -7.83
CA THR A 880 12.84 6.91 -7.56
C THR A 880 12.36 7.37 -6.17
N GLU A 881 13.14 8.19 -5.47
CA GLU A 881 12.80 8.74 -4.14
C GLU A 881 11.44 9.46 -4.12
N GLY A 882 11.09 10.15 -5.22
CA GLY A 882 9.79 10.81 -5.43
C GLY A 882 8.56 9.90 -5.54
N MET A 883 8.66 8.60 -5.24
CA MET A 883 7.52 7.66 -5.33
C MET A 883 6.34 8.06 -4.43
N THR A 884 6.63 8.75 -3.32
CA THR A 884 5.62 9.24 -2.37
C THR A 884 5.26 10.71 -2.56
N ALA A 885 5.80 11.36 -3.60
CA ALA A 885 5.59 12.78 -3.87
C ALA A 885 4.12 13.07 -4.12
N SER A 886 3.72 14.34 -4.02
CA SER A 886 2.39 14.80 -4.38
C SER A 886 1.92 14.20 -5.71
N SER A 887 0.62 13.88 -5.82
CA SER A 887 -0.02 13.46 -7.07
C SER A 887 0.16 14.47 -8.20
N GLU A 888 0.50 15.71 -7.87
CA GLU A 888 0.70 16.83 -8.79
C GLU A 888 2.16 17.08 -9.15
N CYS A 889 3.08 16.21 -8.67
CA CYS A 889 4.52 16.29 -8.91
C CYS A 889 4.88 16.50 -10.39
N LEU A 890 4.18 15.83 -11.31
CA LEU A 890 4.41 16.02 -12.75
C LEU A 890 4.06 17.42 -13.26
N ALA A 891 3.04 18.07 -12.69
CA ALA A 891 2.69 19.43 -13.06
C ALA A 891 3.77 20.40 -12.57
N HIS A 892 4.26 20.22 -11.34
CA HIS A 892 5.32 21.05 -10.76
C HIS A 892 6.62 20.96 -11.56
N GLU A 893 7.08 19.75 -11.87
CA GLU A 893 8.30 19.56 -12.65
C GLU A 893 8.21 20.18 -14.04
N ARG A 894 7.05 20.07 -14.70
CA ARG A 894 6.87 20.67 -16.00
C ARG A 894 6.83 22.20 -15.92
N THR A 895 6.26 22.76 -14.86
CA THR A 895 6.34 24.22 -14.60
C THR A 895 7.79 24.67 -14.48
N TYR A 896 8.59 23.98 -13.67
CA TYR A 896 10.03 24.28 -13.53
C TYR A 896 10.82 24.09 -14.83
N ALA A 897 10.46 23.09 -15.64
CA ALA A 897 11.11 22.84 -16.93
C ALA A 897 10.72 23.88 -18.00
N LEU A 898 9.50 24.43 -17.95
CA LEU A 898 9.03 25.43 -18.91
C LEU A 898 9.58 26.83 -18.62
N ASP A 899 9.74 27.21 -17.35
CA ASP A 899 10.33 28.49 -16.97
C ASP A 899 11.42 28.31 -15.89
N PRO A 900 12.70 28.33 -16.29
CA PRO A 900 13.84 28.17 -15.37
C PRO A 900 13.96 29.24 -14.29
N ARG A 901 13.22 30.37 -14.41
CA ARG A 901 13.20 31.43 -13.40
C ARG A 901 12.39 31.03 -12.17
N ILE A 902 11.42 30.14 -12.32
CA ILE A 902 10.58 29.68 -11.21
C ILE A 902 11.41 28.79 -10.29
N ARG A 903 11.37 29.08 -8.99
CA ARG A 903 12.12 28.37 -7.94
C ARG A 903 11.22 27.74 -6.90
N THR A 904 10.02 28.28 -6.69
CA THR A 904 9.06 27.81 -5.67
C THR A 904 7.66 27.70 -6.25
N ILE A 905 6.88 26.74 -5.77
CA ILE A 905 5.46 26.58 -6.08
C ILE A 905 4.72 26.30 -4.77
N LEU A 906 3.63 27.02 -4.55
CA LEU A 906 2.74 26.84 -3.40
C LEU A 906 1.32 26.57 -3.91
N HIS A 907 0.69 25.54 -3.37
CA HIS A 907 -0.66 25.13 -3.71
C HIS A 907 -1.53 25.07 -2.46
N GLY A 908 -2.68 25.76 -2.50
CA GLY A 908 -3.70 25.71 -1.46
C GLY A 908 -5.09 25.49 -2.04
N HIS A 909 -6.08 25.24 -1.16
CA HIS A 909 -7.48 25.00 -1.53
C HIS A 909 -8.42 25.98 -0.81
N PRO A 910 -8.17 27.29 -0.94
CA PRO A 910 -8.98 28.25 -0.21
C PRO A 910 -10.42 28.25 -0.77
N PRO A 911 -11.45 28.23 0.10
CA PRO A 911 -12.79 27.82 -0.29
C PRO A 911 -13.46 28.75 -1.30
N PHE A 912 -13.33 30.07 -1.17
CA PHE A 912 -14.03 31.01 -2.07
C PHE A 912 -13.46 30.97 -3.49
N SER A 913 -12.14 30.83 -3.63
CA SER A 913 -11.51 30.62 -4.94
C SER A 913 -12.02 29.36 -5.64
N VAL A 914 -12.17 28.26 -4.90
CA VAL A 914 -12.71 26.99 -5.42
C VAL A 914 -14.17 27.18 -5.85
N ILE A 915 -14.98 27.82 -5.00
CA ILE A 915 -16.39 28.12 -5.29
C ILE A 915 -16.54 28.95 -6.57
N LEU A 916 -15.81 30.07 -6.69
CA LEU A 916 -15.91 30.96 -7.84
C LEU A 916 -15.35 30.34 -9.12
N SER A 917 -14.35 29.46 -9.03
CA SER A 917 -13.84 28.74 -10.20
C SER A 917 -14.92 27.90 -10.91
N MET A 918 -15.92 27.44 -10.16
CA MET A 918 -17.03 26.63 -10.69
C MET A 918 -18.18 27.45 -11.27
N ARG A 919 -18.15 28.78 -11.14
CA ARG A 919 -19.18 29.67 -11.68
C ARG A 919 -18.88 30.02 -13.14
N CYS A 920 -19.88 29.88 -14.00
CA CYS A 920 -19.83 30.41 -15.36
C CYS A 920 -20.19 31.90 -15.35
N ASN A 921 -19.34 32.76 -15.93
CA ASN A 921 -19.60 34.20 -16.02
C ASN A 921 -20.45 34.58 -17.25
N GLU A 922 -20.57 33.67 -18.23
CA GLU A 922 -21.37 33.88 -19.45
C GLU A 922 -22.26 32.65 -19.73
N PRO A 923 -23.22 32.31 -18.84
CA PRO A 923 -24.08 31.15 -19.06
C PRO A 923 -24.94 31.30 -20.32
N ASP A 924 -25.36 32.52 -20.68
CA ASP A 924 -26.26 32.76 -21.80
C ASP A 924 -25.55 33.02 -23.14
N ALA A 925 -24.22 32.84 -23.22
CA ALA A 925 -23.49 33.04 -24.46
C ALA A 925 -23.95 31.99 -25.52
N PRO A 926 -24.17 32.39 -26.78
CA PRO A 926 -24.72 31.50 -27.82
C PRO A 926 -23.84 30.28 -28.16
N THR A 927 -22.58 30.26 -27.73
CA THR A 927 -21.63 29.15 -27.87
C THR A 927 -21.47 28.32 -26.58
N CYS A 928 -22.16 28.69 -25.50
CA CYS A 928 -22.12 27.99 -24.23
C CYS A 928 -23.11 26.82 -24.28
N ASP A 929 -22.60 25.60 -24.44
CA ASP A 929 -23.42 24.37 -24.44
C ASP A 929 -23.77 23.98 -22.99
N VAL A 930 -24.37 24.91 -22.22
CA VAL A 930 -24.76 24.75 -20.80
C VAL A 930 -25.64 23.51 -20.59
N GLY A 931 -26.22 22.99 -21.67
CA GLY A 931 -27.01 21.76 -21.72
C GLY A 931 -26.26 20.44 -21.51
N ARG A 932 -24.91 20.40 -21.52
CA ARG A 932 -24.14 19.23 -21.04
C ARG A 932 -23.60 19.51 -19.63
N ALA A 933 -24.49 19.40 -18.64
CA ALA A 933 -24.23 19.74 -17.24
C ALA A 933 -22.89 19.18 -16.73
N GLY A 934 -21.95 20.07 -16.37
CA GLY A 934 -20.71 19.73 -15.65
C GLY A 934 -19.40 19.73 -16.44
N GLU A 935 -19.42 19.78 -17.78
CA GLU A 935 -18.20 19.64 -18.61
C GLU A 935 -17.72 20.94 -19.28
N CYS A 936 -18.42 22.06 -19.07
CA CYS A 936 -18.12 23.34 -19.73
C CYS A 936 -16.65 23.76 -19.60
N HIS A 937 -16.05 23.60 -18.42
CA HIS A 937 -14.65 23.95 -18.14
C HIS A 937 -13.62 23.14 -18.95
N LEU A 938 -13.99 21.97 -19.48
CA LEU A 938 -13.10 21.13 -20.30
C LEU A 938 -13.11 21.52 -21.77
N ARG A 939 -14.22 22.10 -22.27
CA ARG A 939 -14.47 22.31 -23.71
C ARG A 939 -14.85 23.75 -24.06
N CYS A 940 -14.71 24.69 -23.13
CA CYS A 940 -15.04 26.09 -23.37
C CYS A 940 -14.11 26.66 -24.47
N PRO A 941 -14.66 27.31 -25.51
CA PRO A 941 -13.83 27.93 -26.55
C PRO A 941 -13.16 29.23 -26.10
N LYS A 942 -13.51 29.76 -24.91
CA LYS A 942 -12.94 30.97 -24.32
C LYS A 942 -12.09 30.63 -23.10
N GLU A 943 -10.97 31.32 -22.94
CA GLU A 943 -10.22 31.31 -21.68
C GLU A 943 -11.11 31.87 -20.55
N ARG A 944 -11.08 31.23 -19.38
CA ARG A 944 -11.85 31.65 -18.21
C ARG A 944 -10.91 32.29 -17.20
N PHE A 945 -11.41 33.31 -16.51
CA PHE A 945 -10.69 34.03 -15.46
C PHE A 945 -11.61 34.21 -14.25
N LEU A 946 -11.02 34.34 -13.05
CA LEU A 946 -11.75 34.80 -11.88
C LEU A 946 -12.18 36.26 -12.10
N ASP A 947 -13.45 36.53 -11.84
CA ASP A 947 -14.02 37.88 -11.90
C ASP A 947 -13.76 38.59 -10.56
N ILE A 948 -12.50 38.99 -10.35
CA ILE A 948 -12.02 39.63 -9.13
C ILE A 948 -11.21 40.90 -9.45
N PRO A 949 -11.31 41.97 -8.64
CA PRO A 949 -10.48 43.15 -8.81
C PRO A 949 -9.04 42.87 -8.36
N GLY A 950 -8.06 43.23 -9.19
CA GLY A 950 -6.65 43.05 -8.88
C GLY A 950 -5.71 43.43 -10.03
N PRO A 951 -4.40 43.56 -9.77
CA PRO A 951 -3.43 43.96 -10.78
C PRO A 951 -3.12 42.86 -11.81
N CYS A 952 -3.40 41.59 -11.49
CA CYS A 952 -3.14 40.43 -12.35
C CYS A 952 -4.40 39.61 -12.60
N ALA A 953 -4.61 39.20 -13.86
CA ALA A 953 -5.70 38.28 -14.22
C ALA A 953 -5.38 36.86 -13.74
N VAL A 954 -6.30 36.23 -13.02
CA VAL A 954 -6.14 34.85 -12.51
C VAL A 954 -6.94 33.88 -13.38
N PRO A 955 -6.29 33.03 -14.20
CA PRO A 955 -6.97 32.10 -15.08
C PRO A 955 -7.61 30.93 -14.32
N ILE A 956 -8.74 30.45 -14.82
CA ILE A 956 -9.39 29.20 -14.40
C ILE A 956 -9.10 28.14 -15.45
N ILE A 957 -8.41 27.07 -15.05
CA ILE A 957 -8.01 25.99 -15.96
C ILE A 957 -8.69 24.66 -15.61
N PRO A 958 -8.89 23.76 -16.59
CA PRO A 958 -9.27 22.38 -16.31
C PRO A 958 -8.09 21.63 -15.69
N GLY A 959 -8.38 20.65 -14.83
CA GLY A 959 -7.34 19.84 -14.20
C GLY A 959 -7.90 18.55 -13.60
N GLU A 960 -8.30 17.63 -14.47
CA GLU A 960 -8.58 16.26 -14.02
C GLU A 960 -7.29 15.57 -13.60
N VAL A 961 -7.40 14.67 -12.62
CA VAL A 961 -6.29 13.81 -12.19
C VAL A 961 -5.97 12.84 -13.33
N GLY A 962 -4.82 13.02 -13.98
CA GLY A 962 -4.36 12.16 -15.08
C GLY A 962 -3.55 12.89 -16.15
N THR A 963 -3.23 12.18 -17.24
CA THR A 963 -2.41 12.69 -18.37
C THR A 963 -3.22 12.96 -19.64
N GLY A 964 -4.55 13.02 -19.54
CA GLY A 964 -5.41 13.38 -20.67
C GLY A 964 -5.12 14.80 -21.20
N PRO A 965 -5.71 15.20 -22.33
CA PRO A 965 -5.50 16.54 -22.91
C PRO A 965 -5.91 17.68 -21.96
N THR A 966 -6.84 17.41 -21.03
CA THR A 966 -7.29 18.32 -19.96
C THR A 966 -6.69 18.00 -18.59
N GLY A 967 -5.69 17.11 -18.55
CA GLY A 967 -5.02 16.73 -17.32
C GLY A 967 -4.17 17.87 -16.76
N LEU A 968 -4.07 17.95 -15.43
CA LEU A 968 -3.42 19.06 -14.74
C LEU A 968 -1.98 19.33 -15.22
N CYS A 969 -1.22 18.28 -15.55
CA CYS A 969 0.16 18.41 -16.02
C CYS A 969 0.29 18.99 -17.44
N GLN A 970 -0.82 19.15 -18.18
CA GLN A 970 -0.84 19.78 -19.50
C GLN A 970 -1.30 21.24 -19.42
N THR A 971 -2.18 21.57 -18.49
CA THR A 971 -2.87 22.86 -18.43
C THR A 971 -2.20 23.83 -17.46
N LEU A 972 -1.84 23.35 -16.26
CA LEU A 972 -1.30 24.17 -15.18
C LEU A 972 0.06 24.81 -15.51
N PRO A 973 1.05 24.08 -16.06
CA PRO A 973 2.37 24.65 -16.29
C PRO A 973 2.35 25.91 -17.15
N HIS A 974 1.60 25.90 -18.26
CA HIS A 974 1.51 27.05 -19.16
C HIS A 974 0.82 28.26 -18.52
N ALA A 975 -0.18 28.03 -17.66
CA ALA A 975 -0.86 29.10 -16.94
C ALA A 975 0.08 29.75 -15.90
N LEU A 976 0.80 28.93 -15.11
CA LEU A 976 1.73 29.43 -14.11
C LEU A 976 2.89 30.22 -14.71
N THR A 977 3.46 29.77 -15.82
CA THR A 977 4.56 30.51 -16.48
C THR A 977 4.11 31.84 -17.09
N LYS A 978 2.83 31.98 -17.42
CA LYS A 978 2.27 33.19 -18.03
C LYS A 978 1.76 34.20 -17.00
N TYR A 979 1.09 33.73 -15.94
CA TYR A 979 0.36 34.58 -15.01
C TYR A 979 0.92 34.58 -13.58
N GLY A 980 1.81 33.66 -13.23
CA GLY A 980 2.36 33.50 -11.87
C GLY A 980 1.39 32.85 -10.87
N VAL A 981 0.08 32.88 -11.14
CA VAL A 981 -0.97 32.26 -10.34
C VAL A 981 -2.05 31.68 -11.26
N ALA A 982 -2.67 30.56 -10.87
CA ALA A 982 -3.79 29.96 -11.58
C ALA A 982 -4.72 29.21 -10.63
N VAL A 983 -6.01 29.12 -10.97
CA VAL A 983 -6.99 28.30 -10.24
C VAL A 983 -7.42 27.12 -11.09
N VAL A 984 -7.29 25.92 -10.53
CA VAL A 984 -7.79 24.70 -11.15
C VAL A 984 -9.25 24.52 -10.77
N HIS A 985 -10.11 24.36 -11.77
CA HIS A 985 -11.55 24.31 -11.62
C HIS A 985 -12.01 23.26 -10.60
N GLY A 986 -12.61 23.72 -9.49
CA GLY A 986 -13.11 22.86 -8.42
C GLY A 986 -12.02 22.08 -7.68
N HIS A 987 -10.79 22.60 -7.66
CA HIS A 987 -9.63 21.96 -7.06
C HIS A 987 -8.92 22.95 -6.12
N GLY A 988 -8.21 23.96 -6.64
CA GLY A 988 -7.53 24.94 -5.79
C GLY A 988 -6.63 25.91 -6.55
N VAL A 989 -5.87 26.70 -5.82
CA VAL A 989 -5.01 27.78 -6.33
C VAL A 989 -3.55 27.34 -6.32
N PHE A 990 -2.83 27.64 -7.38
CA PHE A 990 -1.38 27.42 -7.50
C PHE A 990 -0.71 28.76 -7.76
N ALA A 991 0.37 29.03 -7.05
CA ALA A 991 1.18 30.23 -7.21
C ALA A 991 2.67 29.88 -7.27
N VAL A 992 3.44 30.67 -8.02
CA VAL A 992 4.88 30.44 -8.21
C VAL A 992 5.72 31.64 -7.77
N GLY A 993 6.97 31.37 -7.41
CA GLY A 993 7.94 32.38 -7.00
C GLY A 993 9.30 32.11 -7.64
N ASP A 994 10.06 33.16 -7.87
CA ASP A 994 11.37 33.12 -8.54
C ASP A 994 12.55 33.02 -7.56
N THR A 995 12.29 33.14 -6.26
CA THR A 995 13.30 33.25 -5.22
C THR A 995 12.91 32.44 -3.99
N ASP A 996 11.79 32.77 -3.35
CA ASP A 996 11.30 32.15 -2.12
C ASP A 996 9.77 31.95 -2.11
N PHE A 997 9.20 31.60 -0.96
CA PHE A 997 7.77 31.33 -0.79
C PHE A 997 6.93 32.57 -0.43
N ALA A 998 7.53 33.74 -0.20
CA ALA A 998 6.80 34.94 0.23
C ALA A 998 5.82 35.41 -0.85
N HIS A 999 6.30 35.53 -2.09
CA HIS A 999 5.46 35.97 -3.21
C HIS A 999 4.33 34.98 -3.56
N PRO A 1000 4.57 33.65 -3.68
CA PRO A 1000 3.50 32.67 -3.83
C PRO A 1000 2.44 32.73 -2.73
N PHE A 1001 2.87 32.88 -1.48
CA PHE A 1001 1.96 32.98 -0.33
C PHE A 1001 1.07 34.22 -0.41
N GLN A 1002 1.66 35.37 -0.75
CA GLN A 1002 0.92 36.60 -0.98
C GLN A 1002 -0.14 36.45 -2.07
N LEU A 1003 0.23 35.86 -3.22
CA LEU A 1003 -0.71 35.62 -4.33
C LEU A 1003 -1.89 34.73 -3.90
N LEU A 1004 -1.65 33.67 -3.13
CA LEU A 1004 -2.70 32.81 -2.58
C LEU A 1004 -3.67 33.58 -1.68
N GLN A 1005 -3.12 34.38 -0.75
CA GLN A 1005 -3.90 35.16 0.21
C GLN A 1005 -4.72 36.26 -0.48
N GLU A 1006 -4.12 37.00 -1.41
CA GLU A 1006 -4.80 38.05 -2.18
C GLU A 1006 -5.90 37.47 -3.06
N THR A 1007 -5.64 36.34 -3.74
CA THR A 1007 -6.65 35.65 -4.57
C THR A 1007 -7.85 35.25 -3.73
N GLU A 1008 -7.64 34.61 -2.59
CA GLU A 1008 -8.77 34.19 -1.73
C GLU A 1008 -9.52 35.38 -1.15
N THR A 1009 -8.82 36.41 -0.68
CA THR A 1009 -9.45 37.60 -0.11
C THR A 1009 -10.32 38.31 -1.15
N ALA A 1010 -9.82 38.42 -2.39
CA ALA A 1010 -10.58 39.01 -3.48
C ALA A 1010 -11.76 38.14 -3.90
N CYS A 1011 -11.59 36.80 -3.91
CA CYS A 1011 -12.69 35.86 -4.16
C CYS A 1011 -13.77 35.93 -3.07
N ALA A 1012 -13.40 36.02 -1.80
CA ALA A 1012 -14.34 36.16 -0.70
C ALA A 1012 -15.16 37.45 -0.84
N ARG A 1013 -14.50 38.59 -1.12
CA ARG A 1013 -15.18 39.87 -1.38
C ARG A 1013 -16.15 39.75 -2.56
N ALA A 1014 -15.68 39.27 -3.71
CA ALA A 1014 -16.50 39.11 -4.91
C ALA A 1014 -17.69 38.17 -4.70
N PHE A 1015 -17.50 37.06 -3.96
CA PHE A 1015 -18.59 36.16 -3.58
C PHE A 1015 -19.70 36.90 -2.83
N PHE A 1016 -19.34 37.64 -1.79
CA PHE A 1016 -20.30 38.35 -0.95
C PHE A 1016 -20.94 39.54 -1.67
N GLU A 1017 -20.17 40.34 -2.40
CA GLU A 1017 -20.70 41.44 -3.20
C GLU A 1017 -21.70 40.94 -4.24
N HIS A 1018 -21.37 39.85 -4.93
CA HIS A 1018 -22.25 39.26 -5.92
C HIS A 1018 -23.55 38.73 -5.29
N MET A 1019 -23.46 38.05 -4.14
CA MET A 1019 -24.64 37.58 -3.42
C MET A 1019 -25.48 38.73 -2.90
N ASP A 1020 -24.87 39.78 -2.34
CA ASP A 1020 -25.56 40.96 -1.82
C ASP A 1020 -26.29 41.71 -2.95
N GLN A 1021 -25.66 41.86 -4.13
CA GLN A 1021 -26.31 42.43 -5.32
C GLN A 1021 -27.51 41.59 -5.79
N ARG A 1022 -27.35 40.26 -5.85
CA ARG A 1022 -28.43 39.36 -6.28
C ARG A 1022 -29.63 39.38 -5.34
N LEU A 1023 -29.39 39.46 -4.02
CA LEU A 1023 -30.43 39.53 -2.99
C LEU A 1023 -31.08 40.92 -2.87
N GLN A 1024 -30.49 41.97 -3.44
CA GLN A 1024 -31.10 43.30 -3.51
C GLN A 1024 -32.00 43.46 -4.75
N HIS A 1025 -31.77 42.67 -5.81
CA HIS A 1025 -32.47 42.76 -7.09
C HIS A 1025 -33.53 41.69 -7.33
N GLY A 1026 -33.58 40.63 -6.51
CA GLY A 1026 -34.64 39.61 -6.49
C GLY A 1026 -35.39 39.64 -5.18
#